data_AF-A0A067N5J2-F1
#
_entry.id   AF-A0A067N5J2-F1
#
_cell.length_a   1.000
_cell.length_b   1.000
_cell.length_c   1.000
_cell.angle_alpha   90.00
_cell.angle_beta   90.00
_cell.angle_gamma   90.00
#
_symmetry.space_group_name_H-M   'P 1'
#
loop_
_entity.id
_entity.type
_entity.pdbx_description
1 polymer ?
#
loop_
_entity_poly.entity_id
_entity_poly.type
_entity_poly.pdbx_seq_one_letter_code
_entity_poly.pdbx_strand_id
1 'polypeptide(L)'
;MSSSTTPSKPPITSYHSAVSDSTVVDESGARSSLPALPKGAAMPAVLPGVYGGSRLLDTSNPPSRRSSNVPLSSGGAPGGNVQFTDAEKPEPRPRHPNPENFVAQDSDDVDMKSDRSDTWVPLPLRTWFWLSLVVFLAGGAIALEVALHFSNKNQGWATKGDITDSQDVMHYVYTLPPVAVAAFLVAMWTWTDIEIKKMQPYVDLVHGDSPPQRSLLLDYTRYNNFIVWAHAVSNKHYLVMITSFMVLLSLSFQPLAAALLVVKDTWMTEPDSTVNNLALLGLNQNDEFGNLTTFVTAAGFAAASILYNLPEPPFVHGAYTIAPFEIPRNSIGNGTVVTNTTAVKSESGCRPIQIQMVQLADGSGWNNSVNSNGCTFTWSVDRNATTLFGVDNPNCEGQTEPQFAPVIFWFFTYQPTAMASGTICSPSFSLFDVNVNVDIASQNLTQVTELRPFNAASSNFSDFAGNVTGPPLNGRAYNGIEFAFALDNPDRFIRQRRDSVRLQMPAAVLQAASQSAEGLESSFQADRFVQLSTRVYTTYLTLIAKEVYFLGYPNDRRPINVQVKQWVKRLFLSDVSVHVLATFMLLLAFLSTFIQIWHRFSRRNLRLRHEPGTIASAVAIGGQTSAGELLSGQRSEKDLSNVLRGKKFRIEPLTMKIIMEGEDGYEDASSPGLRRRSVFHGFQQGLWLKDNGEEMERGEGLGGLGRSISKRISTMGARMPTSPKSPKSPQA
;
A
#
# COMPACT_ATOMS: atom_id res chain seq x y z
N MET A 1 76.01 36.55 7.70
CA MET A 1 76.34 35.12 7.54
C MET A 1 75.24 34.51 6.68
N SER A 2 75.41 34.13 5.41
CA SER A 2 76.30 33.10 4.81
C SER A 2 76.06 31.71 5.43
N SER A 3 75.76 30.64 4.69
CA SER A 3 76.06 30.26 3.29
C SER A 3 74.81 29.75 2.52
N SER A 4 74.58 30.09 1.24
CA SER A 4 74.83 29.29 -0.01
C SER A 4 74.47 27.78 0.08
N THR A 5 73.83 27.17 -0.93
CA THR A 5 74.33 27.03 -2.33
C THR A 5 73.20 26.79 -3.37
N THR A 6 73.45 27.13 -4.65
CA THR A 6 72.61 27.00 -5.88
C THR A 6 73.53 26.55 -7.06
N PRO A 7 73.07 26.15 -8.28
CA PRO A 7 71.83 26.46 -9.05
C PRO A 7 71.14 25.19 -9.66
N SER A 8 70.44 25.08 -10.81
CA SER A 8 70.16 25.96 -11.99
C SER A 8 68.97 25.49 -12.88
N LYS A 9 68.34 26.46 -13.57
CA LYS A 9 67.84 26.54 -15.00
C LYS A 9 67.55 25.27 -15.86
N PRO A 10 66.74 25.39 -16.97
CA PRO A 10 65.58 26.27 -17.26
C PRO A 10 64.40 25.54 -18.00
N PRO A 11 63.28 26.22 -18.39
CA PRO A 11 62.10 25.57 -19.03
C PRO A 11 61.96 25.78 -20.56
N ILE A 12 61.16 24.93 -21.22
CA ILE A 12 60.77 24.90 -22.67
C ILE A 12 59.69 23.78 -22.84
N THR A 13 58.63 23.75 -23.68
CA THR A 13 57.87 24.71 -24.54
C THR A 13 56.44 24.14 -24.81
N SER A 14 55.51 24.97 -25.31
CA SER A 14 54.19 24.59 -25.88
C SER A 14 54.25 24.25 -27.39
N TYR A 15 53.24 23.56 -27.98
CA TYR A 15 52.43 24.08 -29.13
C TYR A 15 51.39 23.11 -29.78
N HIS A 16 50.71 23.62 -30.81
CA HIS A 16 49.47 23.20 -31.49
C HIS A 16 49.45 21.88 -32.31
N SER A 17 48.20 21.44 -32.57
CA SER A 17 47.63 20.94 -33.85
C SER A 17 48.16 19.67 -34.53
N ALA A 18 47.21 18.83 -34.95
CA ALA A 18 47.28 18.09 -36.21
C ALA A 18 45.88 18.00 -36.85
N VAL A 19 45.71 18.62 -38.02
CA VAL A 19 44.74 18.22 -39.04
C VAL A 19 45.52 17.44 -40.09
N SER A 20 44.96 16.36 -40.63
CA SER A 20 45.53 15.65 -41.77
C SER A 20 44.43 15.28 -42.76
N ASP A 21 44.45 15.95 -43.91
CA ASP A 21 43.57 15.75 -45.07
C ASP A 21 44.28 14.85 -46.10
N SER A 22 43.53 14.08 -46.89
CA SER A 22 44.09 13.24 -47.96
C SER A 22 43.07 12.86 -49.07
N THR A 23 42.64 13.88 -49.81
CA THR A 23 42.62 13.92 -51.30
C THR A 23 42.07 12.73 -52.13
N VAL A 24 41.04 13.07 -52.92
CA VAL A 24 40.43 12.39 -54.07
C VAL A 24 41.38 11.74 -55.10
N VAL A 25 40.99 10.58 -55.64
CA VAL A 25 41.19 10.13 -57.05
C VAL A 25 39.88 9.44 -57.54
N ASP A 26 39.68 9.28 -58.84
CA ASP A 26 38.38 9.13 -59.53
C ASP A 26 38.18 7.80 -60.33
N GLU A 27 37.00 7.68 -60.96
CA GLU A 27 36.58 6.85 -62.11
C GLU A 27 36.12 5.36 -61.99
N SER A 28 34.86 5.17 -62.44
CA SER A 28 34.31 4.03 -63.24
C SER A 28 33.92 2.70 -62.55
N GLY A 29 33.09 1.85 -63.21
CA GLY A 29 32.98 0.42 -62.83
C GLY A 29 31.76 -0.42 -63.25
N ALA A 30 30.52 0.08 -63.08
CA ALA A 30 29.24 -0.56 -63.49
C ALA A 30 28.76 -1.89 -62.82
N ARG A 31 27.42 -2.07 -62.87
CA ARG A 31 26.59 -3.31 -62.80
C ARG A 31 26.45 -4.16 -61.50
N SER A 32 25.33 -3.91 -60.84
CA SER A 32 24.27 -4.91 -60.46
C SER A 32 24.59 -6.12 -59.56
N SER A 33 24.00 -6.15 -58.36
CA SER A 33 22.84 -7.02 -58.05
C SER A 33 22.23 -6.73 -56.67
N LEU A 34 20.92 -6.98 -56.51
CA LEU A 34 20.22 -7.03 -55.22
C LEU A 34 20.22 -8.47 -54.69
N PRO A 35 20.20 -8.66 -53.36
CA PRO A 35 19.06 -9.41 -52.80
C PRO A 35 18.53 -8.92 -51.43
N ALA A 36 17.19 -8.93 -51.33
CA ALA A 36 16.31 -9.18 -50.18
C ALA A 36 16.67 -8.74 -48.73
N LEU A 37 15.69 -8.10 -48.06
CA LEU A 37 15.66 -7.91 -46.61
C LEU A 37 15.38 -9.23 -45.86
N PRO A 38 15.98 -9.46 -44.67
CA PRO A 38 15.44 -10.37 -43.68
C PRO A 38 14.21 -9.75 -42.98
N LYS A 39 13.24 -10.58 -42.60
CA LYS A 39 12.01 -10.15 -41.90
C LYS A 39 12.16 -10.29 -40.38
N GLY A 40 11.64 -9.30 -39.65
CA GLY A 40 11.08 -9.48 -38.30
C GLY A 40 12.07 -9.63 -37.14
N ALA A 41 12.27 -8.53 -36.40
CA ALA A 41 12.67 -8.56 -35.00
C ALA A 41 11.63 -7.77 -34.20
N ALA A 42 10.93 -8.44 -33.30
CA ALA A 42 9.90 -7.85 -32.45
C ALA A 42 10.40 -7.63 -31.01
N MET A 43 9.67 -6.82 -30.25
CA MET A 43 10.03 -6.38 -28.90
C MET A 43 10.22 -7.56 -27.92
N PRO A 44 11.18 -7.48 -26.97
CA PRO A 44 11.26 -8.44 -25.87
C PRO A 44 10.11 -8.23 -24.88
N ALA A 45 9.18 -9.18 -24.82
CA ALA A 45 8.09 -9.19 -23.86
C ALA A 45 8.44 -10.03 -22.61
N VAL A 46 7.99 -9.57 -21.44
CA VAL A 46 8.16 -10.25 -20.15
C VAL A 46 7.33 -11.53 -20.09
N LEU A 47 7.88 -12.60 -19.51
CA LEU A 47 7.12 -13.80 -19.10
C LEU A 47 7.49 -14.25 -17.67
N PRO A 48 6.54 -14.83 -16.92
CA PRO A 48 6.72 -15.17 -15.50
C PRO A 48 7.34 -16.55 -15.29
N GLY A 49 7.85 -16.80 -14.08
CA GLY A 49 8.23 -18.13 -13.61
C GLY A 49 7.38 -18.61 -12.44
N VAL A 50 7.03 -19.90 -12.43
CA VAL A 50 6.65 -20.68 -11.23
C VAL A 50 6.75 -22.18 -11.55
N TYR A 51 7.46 -22.92 -10.70
CA TYR A 51 7.46 -24.38 -10.43
C TYR A 51 7.19 -25.43 -11.53
N GLY A 52 8.09 -26.44 -11.61
CA GLY A 52 7.88 -27.68 -12.35
C GLY A 52 9.00 -28.71 -12.12
N GLY A 53 9.06 -29.34 -10.94
CA GLY A 53 10.06 -30.38 -10.63
C GLY A 53 9.57 -31.80 -10.93
N SER A 54 10.44 -32.66 -11.50
CA SER A 54 10.19 -34.12 -11.62
C SER A 54 11.43 -34.92 -12.02
N ARG A 55 11.87 -35.85 -11.16
CA ARG A 55 12.26 -37.23 -11.54
C ARG A 55 12.31 -38.14 -10.30
N LEU A 56 12.20 -39.46 -10.53
CA LEU A 56 11.83 -40.48 -9.55
C LEU A 56 12.96 -41.49 -9.26
N LEU A 57 12.69 -42.39 -8.31
CA LEU A 57 13.57 -43.44 -7.79
C LEU A 57 13.87 -44.57 -8.80
N ASP A 58 15.01 -45.26 -8.62
CA ASP A 58 15.21 -46.73 -8.63
C ASP A 58 16.73 -47.09 -8.50
N THR A 59 17.22 -48.23 -7.99
CA THR A 59 16.67 -49.31 -7.11
C THR A 59 17.82 -50.12 -6.44
N SER A 60 17.46 -51.01 -5.49
CA SER A 60 18.11 -52.30 -5.15
C SER A 60 19.27 -52.39 -4.13
N ASN A 61 19.39 -53.61 -3.55
CA ASN A 61 20.26 -54.15 -2.50
C ASN A 61 21.03 -55.38 -3.07
N PRO A 62 21.94 -56.09 -2.35
CA PRO A 62 22.86 -55.75 -1.24
C PRO A 62 24.34 -56.12 -1.61
N PRO A 63 25.30 -56.21 -0.67
CA PRO A 63 25.64 -57.53 -0.07
C PRO A 63 26.07 -57.45 1.42
N SER A 64 26.99 -58.33 1.91
CA SER A 64 27.23 -58.56 3.35
C SER A 64 28.67 -58.99 3.74
N ARG A 65 28.94 -59.07 5.06
CA ARG A 65 30.05 -59.74 5.81
C ARG A 65 31.41 -59.03 6.05
N ARG A 66 31.57 -58.55 7.31
CA ARG A 66 32.48 -59.07 8.39
C ARG A 66 34.03 -58.83 8.35
N SER A 67 34.59 -58.60 9.55
CA SER A 67 36.03 -58.58 9.96
C SER A 67 36.78 -57.27 9.65
N SER A 68 37.88 -56.87 10.31
CA SER A 68 38.83 -57.58 11.23
C SER A 68 39.32 -56.72 12.44
N ASN A 69 40.21 -57.30 13.26
CA ASN A 69 40.59 -56.87 14.63
C ASN A 69 41.66 -55.74 14.76
N VAL A 70 41.54 -54.98 15.87
CA VAL A 70 42.53 -54.66 16.94
C VAL A 70 44.04 -54.89 16.68
N PRO A 71 44.91 -53.95 17.14
CA PRO A 71 46.07 -54.30 17.98
C PRO A 71 46.07 -53.67 19.39
N LEU A 72 46.93 -54.19 20.29
CA LEU A 72 47.01 -53.90 21.73
C LEU A 72 48.44 -53.47 22.16
N SER A 73 48.56 -52.65 23.22
CA SER A 73 49.64 -52.62 24.26
C SER A 73 49.32 -51.45 25.22
N SER A 74 49.20 -51.52 26.55
CA SER A 74 50.01 -52.11 27.64
C SER A 74 51.43 -51.52 27.75
N GLY A 75 51.91 -51.07 28.91
CA GLY A 75 51.24 -50.87 30.22
C GLY A 75 52.19 -50.27 31.28
N GLY A 76 51.68 -49.88 32.46
CA GLY A 76 52.49 -49.36 33.57
C GLY A 76 51.66 -48.79 34.73
N ALA A 77 52.03 -49.12 35.97
CA ALA A 77 51.41 -48.73 37.24
C ALA A 77 52.56 -48.36 38.24
N PRO A 78 52.35 -47.88 39.50
CA PRO A 78 51.16 -48.03 40.36
C PRO A 78 50.75 -46.81 41.24
N GLY A 79 49.65 -46.96 42.00
CA GLY A 79 49.45 -46.27 43.29
C GLY A 79 48.11 -45.56 43.49
N GLY A 80 47.19 -46.17 44.27
CA GLY A 80 45.97 -45.50 44.78
C GLY A 80 44.77 -46.44 44.98
N ASN A 81 44.54 -46.91 46.22
CA ASN A 81 43.50 -47.89 46.55
C ASN A 81 42.38 -47.29 47.42
N VAL A 82 41.13 -47.72 47.20
CA VAL A 82 40.14 -48.12 48.25
C VAL A 82 39.29 -49.27 47.67
N GLN A 83 38.80 -50.20 48.51
CA GLN A 83 38.07 -51.42 48.10
C GLN A 83 36.60 -51.45 48.59
N PHE A 84 35.81 -52.37 48.00
CA PHE A 84 34.47 -52.78 48.45
C PHE A 84 34.52 -53.83 49.58
N THR A 85 33.42 -53.98 50.32
CA THR A 85 33.12 -55.14 51.19
C THR A 85 31.61 -55.46 51.25
N ASP A 86 31.23 -56.61 50.67
CA ASP A 86 30.36 -57.71 51.18
C ASP A 86 29.13 -57.51 52.11
N ALA A 87 28.32 -58.56 52.28
CA ALA A 87 27.05 -58.61 53.04
C ALA A 87 26.72 -60.03 53.58
N GLU A 88 25.94 -60.21 54.67
CA GLU A 88 25.11 -61.43 54.92
C GLU A 88 24.09 -61.36 56.13
N LYS A 89 22.89 -62.00 55.97
CA LYS A 89 21.90 -62.62 56.92
C LYS A 89 20.96 -61.84 57.93
N PRO A 90 19.85 -62.46 58.43
CA PRO A 90 18.70 -61.81 59.14
C PRO A 90 18.23 -62.43 60.51
N GLU A 91 17.04 -61.97 60.98
CA GLU A 91 16.13 -62.49 62.07
C GLU A 91 16.47 -62.24 63.57
N PRO A 92 15.50 -62.28 64.54
CA PRO A 92 14.02 -62.30 64.47
C PRO A 92 13.30 -61.23 65.38
N ARG A 93 11.97 -61.37 65.62
CA ARG A 93 11.08 -60.46 66.40
C ARG A 93 10.92 -60.80 67.90
N PRO A 94 10.54 -59.82 68.74
CA PRO A 94 9.56 -60.00 69.83
C PRO A 94 8.23 -59.22 69.61
N ARG A 95 7.29 -59.29 70.57
CA ARG A 95 5.89 -58.79 70.48
C ARG A 95 5.56 -57.77 71.59
N HIS A 96 4.47 -57.00 71.38
CA HIS A 96 3.55 -56.30 72.32
C HIS A 96 3.98 -56.00 73.78
N PRO A 97 3.55 -54.84 74.30
CA PRO A 97 2.36 -54.86 75.15
C PRO A 97 1.23 -53.90 74.72
N ASN A 98 0.09 -54.00 75.41
CA ASN A 98 -1.11 -53.14 75.40
C ASN A 98 -1.98 -53.54 76.62
N PRO A 99 -2.94 -52.73 77.07
CA PRO A 99 -2.89 -51.32 77.46
C PRO A 99 -2.75 -51.16 79.00
N GLU A 100 -2.64 -49.93 79.52
CA GLU A 100 -3.55 -49.40 80.57
C GLU A 100 -3.23 -47.96 81.00
N ASN A 101 -4.30 -47.22 81.33
CA ASN A 101 -4.38 -46.15 82.34
C ASN A 101 -3.26 -45.08 82.42
N PHE A 102 -3.55 -43.89 81.86
CA PHE A 102 -3.62 -42.68 82.70
C PHE A 102 -4.80 -41.81 82.27
N VAL A 103 -5.55 -41.30 83.26
CA VAL A 103 -6.77 -40.51 83.09
C VAL A 103 -6.49 -39.07 83.49
N ALA A 104 -7.04 -38.13 82.71
CA ALA A 104 -7.22 -36.71 83.00
C ALA A 104 -6.02 -35.92 83.56
N GLN A 105 -5.56 -34.95 82.76
CA GLN A 105 -5.34 -33.61 83.30
C GLN A 105 -6.06 -32.62 82.39
N ASP A 106 -6.79 -31.69 83.01
CA ASP A 106 -7.73 -30.77 82.37
C ASP A 106 -7.09 -29.38 82.16
N SER A 107 -7.72 -28.57 81.29
CA SER A 107 -7.58 -27.11 81.16
C SER A 107 -6.16 -26.51 81.12
N ASP A 108 -5.73 -26.15 79.91
CA ASP A 108 -4.97 -24.92 79.68
C ASP A 108 -5.53 -24.25 78.41
N ASP A 109 -5.91 -22.96 78.51
CA ASP A 109 -6.61 -22.21 77.45
C ASP A 109 -5.66 -21.84 76.29
N VAL A 110 -5.54 -22.73 75.30
CA VAL A 110 -4.88 -22.41 74.03
C VAL A 110 -5.88 -21.75 73.09
N ASP A 111 -5.80 -20.41 73.00
CA ASP A 111 -6.50 -19.52 72.04
C ASP A 111 -6.65 -20.18 70.66
N MET A 112 -7.86 -20.69 70.37
CA MET A 112 -8.16 -21.39 69.11
C MET A 112 -8.33 -20.38 67.97
N LYS A 113 -7.21 -19.77 67.57
CA LYS A 113 -7.01 -19.23 66.23
C LYS A 113 -7.29 -20.33 65.23
N SER A 114 -8.48 -20.26 64.62
CA SER A 114 -8.83 -21.13 63.49
C SER A 114 -7.76 -21.00 62.40
N ASP A 115 -6.88 -22.01 62.32
CA ASP A 115 -5.85 -22.03 61.29
C ASP A 115 -6.56 -22.05 59.93
N ARG A 116 -6.32 -21.00 59.14
CA ARG A 116 -6.98 -20.81 57.84
C ARG A 116 -6.27 -21.67 56.81
N SER A 117 -6.44 -22.99 56.94
CA SER A 117 -5.82 -24.03 56.12
C SER A 117 -5.78 -23.62 54.66
N ASP A 118 -4.57 -23.36 54.16
CA ASP A 118 -4.40 -22.65 52.89
C ASP A 118 -4.95 -23.50 51.75
N THR A 119 -5.95 -22.97 51.05
CA THR A 119 -6.64 -23.70 49.98
C THR A 119 -5.88 -23.49 48.67
N TRP A 120 -5.38 -24.57 48.08
CA TRP A 120 -4.57 -24.49 46.87
C TRP A 120 -5.39 -23.91 45.69
N VAL A 121 -4.76 -22.99 44.96
CA VAL A 121 -5.32 -22.32 43.78
C VAL A 121 -4.22 -22.19 42.74
N PRO A 122 -4.40 -22.69 41.51
CA PRO A 122 -3.41 -22.47 40.46
C PRO A 122 -3.35 -20.98 40.11
N LEU A 123 -2.14 -20.47 39.88
CA LEU A 123 -1.87 -19.05 39.61
C LEU A 123 -2.84 -18.39 38.61
N PRO A 124 -3.14 -18.98 37.42
CA PRO A 124 -4.08 -18.39 36.46
C PRO A 124 -5.54 -18.28 36.94
N LEU A 125 -5.92 -18.94 38.04
CA LEU A 125 -7.26 -18.91 38.65
C LEU A 125 -7.28 -18.09 39.95
N ARG A 126 -6.27 -17.25 40.19
CA ARG A 126 -6.18 -16.30 41.30
C ARG A 126 -6.59 -14.89 40.82
N THR A 127 -7.38 -14.20 41.64
CA THR A 127 -8.11 -12.97 41.27
C THR A 127 -7.23 -11.86 40.67
N TRP A 128 -6.03 -11.65 41.19
CA TRP A 128 -5.12 -10.59 40.70
C TRP A 128 -4.56 -10.89 39.31
N PHE A 129 -4.27 -12.17 39.01
CA PHE A 129 -3.67 -12.58 37.75
C PHE A 129 -4.66 -12.41 36.59
N TRP A 130 -5.87 -12.97 36.70
CA TRP A 130 -6.85 -12.84 35.61
C TRP A 130 -7.31 -11.40 35.43
N LEU A 131 -7.39 -10.61 36.52
CA LEU A 131 -7.76 -9.20 36.44
C LEU A 131 -6.70 -8.40 35.67
N SER A 132 -5.41 -8.67 35.93
CA SER A 132 -4.30 -8.08 35.16
C SER A 132 -4.39 -8.45 33.67
N LEU A 133 -4.69 -9.71 33.34
CA LEU A 133 -4.84 -10.18 31.96
C LEU A 133 -6.03 -9.52 31.25
N VAL A 134 -7.17 -9.38 31.92
CA VAL A 134 -8.38 -8.71 31.39
C VAL A 134 -8.13 -7.22 31.16
N VAL A 135 -7.47 -6.53 32.11
CA VAL A 135 -7.08 -5.12 31.97
C VAL A 135 -6.11 -4.92 30.81
N PHE A 136 -5.12 -5.83 30.66
CA PHE A 136 -4.16 -5.77 29.55
C PHE A 136 -4.83 -6.01 28.18
N LEU A 137 -5.76 -6.97 28.07
CA LEU A 137 -6.53 -7.19 26.84
C LEU A 137 -7.41 -5.98 26.48
N ALA A 138 -8.15 -5.42 27.44
CA ALA A 138 -8.99 -4.25 27.20
C ALA A 138 -8.16 -2.99 26.86
N GLY A 139 -7.07 -2.75 27.59
CA GLY A 139 -6.16 -1.64 27.33
C GLY A 139 -5.45 -1.76 25.97
N GLY A 140 -5.04 -2.97 25.58
CA GLY A 140 -4.44 -3.24 24.28
C GLY A 140 -5.41 -2.98 23.12
N ALA A 141 -6.68 -3.41 23.24
CA ALA A 141 -7.70 -3.12 22.24
C ALA A 141 -7.91 -1.59 22.04
N ILE A 142 -8.03 -0.84 23.14
CA ILE A 142 -8.19 0.62 23.09
C ILE A 142 -6.93 1.28 22.50
N ALA A 143 -5.74 0.82 22.87
CA ALA A 143 -4.47 1.36 22.36
C ALA A 143 -4.31 1.16 20.85
N LEU A 144 -4.76 0.01 20.30
CA LEU A 144 -4.73 -0.26 18.86
C LEU A 144 -5.67 0.66 18.07
N GLU A 145 -6.90 0.87 18.54
CA GLU A 145 -7.86 1.78 17.91
C GLU A 145 -7.37 3.25 17.94
N VAL A 146 -6.78 3.69 19.06
CA VAL A 146 -6.16 5.01 19.17
C VAL A 146 -4.94 5.13 18.24
N ALA A 147 -4.11 4.09 18.14
CA ALA A 147 -2.97 4.07 17.22
C ALA A 147 -3.40 4.11 15.75
N LEU A 148 -4.51 3.45 15.38
CA LEU A 148 -5.09 3.51 14.04
C LEU A 148 -5.59 4.93 13.73
N HIS A 149 -6.29 5.57 14.68
CA HIS A 149 -6.75 6.96 14.51
C HIS A 149 -5.58 7.93 14.27
N PHE A 150 -4.49 7.81 15.04
CA PHE A 150 -3.28 8.63 14.83
C PHE A 150 -2.51 8.27 13.54
N SER A 151 -2.44 6.98 13.18
CA SER A 151 -1.90 6.51 11.89
C SER A 151 -2.61 7.21 10.74
N ASN A 152 -3.94 7.13 10.69
CA ASN A 152 -4.73 7.65 9.59
C ASN A 152 -4.76 9.19 9.58
N LYS A 153 -4.74 9.85 10.75
CA LYS A 153 -4.65 11.32 10.86
C LYS A 153 -3.29 11.88 10.40
N ASN A 154 -2.19 11.17 10.64
CA ASN A 154 -0.83 11.63 10.31
C ASN A 154 -0.32 11.08 8.95
N GLN A 155 -1.19 10.42 8.17
CA GLN A 155 -0.89 9.76 6.89
C GLN A 155 0.21 8.68 7.02
N GLY A 156 0.20 7.92 8.11
CA GLY A 156 1.21 6.91 8.44
C GLY A 156 2.48 7.50 9.07
N TRP A 157 3.44 6.64 9.42
CA TRP A 157 4.73 7.06 9.96
C TRP A 157 5.84 7.08 8.90
N ALA A 158 6.75 8.05 9.04
CA ALA A 158 7.95 8.13 8.22
C ALA A 158 8.96 7.04 8.63
N THR A 159 9.36 6.24 7.66
CA THR A 159 10.29 5.12 7.79
C THR A 159 11.69 5.54 7.33
N LYS A 160 12.72 5.23 8.13
CA LYS A 160 14.12 5.54 7.80
C LYS A 160 14.82 4.28 7.29
N GLY A 161 14.94 4.16 5.97
CA GLY A 161 15.52 3.00 5.29
C GLY A 161 14.79 2.75 3.97
N ASP A 162 15.45 2.07 3.03
CA ASP A 162 14.87 1.77 1.72
C ASP A 162 14.01 0.49 1.80
N ILE A 163 12.74 0.66 2.16
CA ILE A 163 11.72 -0.40 2.24
C ILE A 163 11.25 -0.90 0.84
N THR A 164 12.14 -0.92 -0.14
CA THR A 164 11.90 -1.57 -1.44
C THR A 164 12.25 -3.06 -1.44
N ASP A 165 13.32 -3.47 -0.76
CA ASP A 165 13.71 -4.87 -0.72
C ASP A 165 13.04 -5.63 0.43
N SER A 166 12.43 -6.77 0.12
CA SER A 166 11.83 -7.68 1.11
C SER A 166 12.88 -8.46 1.91
N GLN A 167 14.17 -8.30 1.59
CA GLN A 167 15.30 -8.83 2.33
C GLN A 167 15.85 -7.88 3.41
N ASP A 168 15.43 -6.61 3.47
CA ASP A 168 15.99 -5.66 4.45
C ASP A 168 15.52 -5.96 5.89
N VAL A 169 16.48 -5.87 6.82
CA VAL A 169 16.32 -6.19 8.25
C VAL A 169 15.21 -5.36 8.90
N MET A 170 14.96 -4.14 8.39
CA MET A 170 13.89 -3.27 8.86
C MET A 170 12.50 -3.92 8.82
N HIS A 171 12.23 -4.83 7.89
CA HIS A 171 10.94 -5.55 7.83
C HIS A 171 10.66 -6.36 9.11
N TYR A 172 11.69 -7.02 9.63
CA TYR A 172 11.60 -7.80 10.88
C TYR A 172 11.50 -6.89 12.11
N VAL A 173 12.14 -5.72 12.09
CA VAL A 173 12.10 -4.75 13.20
C VAL A 173 10.68 -4.25 13.47
N TYR A 174 9.84 -4.04 12.44
CA TYR A 174 8.44 -3.65 12.65
C TYR A 174 7.46 -4.84 12.80
N THR A 175 7.66 -5.97 12.11
CA THR A 175 6.71 -7.10 12.19
C THR A 175 6.84 -7.98 13.44
N LEU A 176 8.04 -8.14 14.01
CA LEU A 176 8.25 -9.04 15.15
C LEU A 176 7.61 -8.59 16.48
N PRO A 177 7.67 -7.30 16.90
CA PRO A 177 7.16 -6.90 18.22
C PRO A 177 5.65 -7.16 18.43
N PRO A 178 4.74 -6.87 17.47
CA PRO A 178 3.32 -7.25 17.60
C PRO A 178 3.12 -8.77 17.76
N VAL A 179 3.85 -9.57 16.97
CA VAL A 179 3.75 -11.04 17.01
C VAL A 179 4.27 -11.61 18.32
N ALA A 180 5.32 -11.02 18.90
CA ALA A 180 5.82 -11.41 20.22
C ALA A 180 4.81 -11.14 21.35
N VAL A 181 4.13 -9.99 21.32
CA VAL A 181 3.04 -9.68 22.28
C VAL A 181 1.85 -10.63 22.10
N ALA A 182 1.48 -10.94 20.85
CA ALA A 182 0.44 -11.94 20.57
C ALA A 182 0.81 -13.34 21.06
N ALA A 183 2.06 -13.77 20.88
CA ALA A 183 2.54 -15.06 21.38
C ALA A 183 2.51 -15.16 22.92
N PHE A 184 2.86 -14.07 23.62
CA PHE A 184 2.75 -14.00 25.08
C PHE A 184 1.29 -14.09 25.57
N LEU A 185 0.36 -13.40 24.89
CA LEU A 185 -1.08 -13.51 25.16
C LEU A 185 -1.61 -14.93 24.98
N VAL A 186 -1.22 -15.61 23.89
CA VAL A 186 -1.56 -17.02 23.64
C VAL A 186 -1.03 -17.92 24.75
N ALA A 187 0.25 -17.77 25.13
CA ALA A 187 0.87 -18.59 26.18
C ALA A 187 0.21 -18.42 27.55
N MET A 188 -0.18 -17.18 27.91
CA MET A 188 -0.91 -16.92 29.14
C MET A 188 -2.33 -17.53 29.11
N TRP A 189 -3.01 -17.50 27.96
CA TRP A 189 -4.33 -18.11 27.85
C TRP A 189 -4.30 -19.64 27.83
N THR A 190 -3.37 -20.27 27.10
CA THR A 190 -3.24 -21.75 27.09
C THR A 190 -2.90 -22.29 28.47
N TRP A 191 -2.10 -21.58 29.27
CA TRP A 191 -1.87 -21.95 30.67
C TRP A 191 -3.17 -21.92 31.50
N THR A 192 -4.01 -20.89 31.33
CA THR A 192 -5.31 -20.83 32.05
C THR A 192 -6.25 -21.97 31.69
N ASP A 193 -6.29 -22.37 30.42
CA ASP A 193 -7.13 -23.45 29.90
C ASP A 193 -6.65 -24.84 30.38
N ILE A 194 -5.33 -25.07 30.44
CA ILE A 194 -4.75 -26.31 31.00
C ILE A 194 -5.13 -26.47 32.47
N GLU A 195 -5.00 -25.41 33.29
CA GLU A 195 -5.36 -25.47 34.72
C GLU A 195 -6.87 -25.65 34.95
N ILE A 196 -7.72 -25.09 34.07
CA ILE A 196 -9.17 -25.34 34.12
C ILE A 196 -9.48 -26.80 33.73
N LYS A 197 -8.81 -27.35 32.72
CA LYS A 197 -8.94 -28.76 32.30
C LYS A 197 -8.51 -29.75 33.38
N LYS A 198 -7.41 -29.48 34.10
CA LYS A 198 -6.99 -30.24 35.29
C LYS A 198 -8.07 -30.24 36.39
N MET A 199 -8.75 -29.11 36.60
CA MET A 199 -9.70 -28.93 37.70
C MET A 199 -11.10 -29.49 37.42
N GLN A 200 -11.52 -29.61 36.15
CA GLN A 200 -12.88 -30.03 35.77
C GLN A 200 -13.35 -31.35 36.44
N PRO A 201 -12.58 -32.46 36.44
CA PRO A 201 -13.03 -33.72 37.06
C PRO A 201 -13.32 -33.62 38.56
N TYR A 202 -12.53 -32.80 39.29
CA TYR A 202 -12.72 -32.54 40.71
C TYR A 202 -13.95 -31.65 40.98
N VAL A 203 -14.23 -30.72 40.07
CA VAL A 203 -15.45 -29.89 40.13
C VAL A 203 -16.69 -30.76 39.93
N ASP A 204 -16.69 -31.70 38.98
CA ASP A 204 -17.83 -32.60 38.76
C ASP A 204 -18.06 -33.54 39.97
N LEU A 205 -17.00 -34.14 40.52
CA LEU A 205 -17.06 -34.98 41.72
C LEU A 205 -17.62 -34.25 42.98
N VAL A 206 -17.41 -32.94 43.09
CA VAL A 206 -17.98 -32.11 44.18
C VAL A 206 -19.45 -31.73 43.95
N HIS A 207 -19.94 -31.78 42.71
CA HIS A 207 -21.37 -31.54 42.39
C HIS A 207 -22.20 -32.84 42.32
N GLY A 208 -21.59 -34.00 42.61
CA GLY A 208 -22.29 -35.25 42.94
C GLY A 208 -22.40 -36.29 41.81
N ASP A 209 -22.70 -37.53 42.23
CA ASP A 209 -23.14 -38.68 41.42
C ASP A 209 -22.48 -38.87 40.04
N SER A 210 -21.19 -38.53 39.95
CA SER A 210 -20.50 -38.47 38.66
C SER A 210 -20.05 -39.87 38.20
N PRO A 211 -20.48 -40.36 37.03
CA PRO A 211 -20.03 -41.64 36.50
C PRO A 211 -18.54 -41.56 36.12
N PRO A 212 -17.75 -42.62 36.33
CA PRO A 212 -16.29 -42.58 36.23
C PRO A 212 -15.77 -42.21 34.85
N GLN A 213 -16.50 -42.53 33.78
CA GLN A 213 -16.18 -42.11 32.40
C GLN A 213 -16.22 -40.58 32.21
N ARG A 214 -16.89 -39.86 33.12
CA ARG A 214 -17.05 -38.41 33.14
C ARG A 214 -16.25 -37.72 34.25
N SER A 215 -15.54 -38.48 35.09
CA SER A 215 -14.73 -37.97 36.21
C SER A 215 -13.37 -38.67 36.29
N LEU A 216 -13.29 -39.83 36.94
CA LEU A 216 -12.04 -40.57 37.23
C LEU A 216 -11.21 -40.97 35.99
N LEU A 217 -11.86 -41.18 34.85
CA LEU A 217 -11.22 -41.57 33.58
C LEU A 217 -11.09 -40.40 32.59
N LEU A 218 -11.50 -39.18 32.97
CA LEU A 218 -11.65 -38.06 32.05
C LEU A 218 -10.43 -37.12 32.07
N ASP A 219 -9.46 -37.38 31.20
CA ASP A 219 -8.27 -36.54 31.01
C ASP A 219 -8.41 -35.62 29.77
N TYR A 220 -8.87 -34.38 29.99
CA TYR A 220 -8.95 -33.37 28.92
C TYR A 220 -7.59 -32.82 28.46
N THR A 221 -6.48 -33.14 29.14
CA THR A 221 -5.15 -32.59 28.82
C THR A 221 -4.43 -33.35 27.71
N ARG A 222 -4.80 -34.63 27.48
CA ARG A 222 -4.23 -35.48 26.40
C ARG A 222 -4.82 -35.22 25.01
N TYR A 223 -6.02 -34.64 24.93
CA TYR A 223 -6.68 -34.39 23.65
C TYR A 223 -6.17 -33.09 23.02
N ASN A 224 -6.00 -33.09 21.70
CA ASN A 224 -5.63 -31.88 20.95
C ASN A 224 -6.74 -30.81 21.09
N ASN A 225 -6.38 -29.55 21.35
CA ASN A 225 -7.31 -28.43 21.54
C ASN A 225 -8.34 -28.26 20.41
N PHE A 226 -8.00 -28.61 19.16
CA PHE A 226 -8.94 -28.61 18.04
C PHE A 226 -10.07 -29.66 18.14
N ILE A 227 -9.93 -30.65 19.03
CA ILE A 227 -10.87 -31.76 19.25
C ILE A 227 -11.53 -31.68 20.64
N VAL A 228 -10.83 -31.14 21.66
CA VAL A 228 -11.32 -31.05 23.05
C VAL A 228 -12.71 -30.42 23.15
N TRP A 229 -12.97 -29.32 22.41
CA TRP A 229 -14.24 -28.60 22.49
C TRP A 229 -15.43 -29.48 22.07
N ALA A 230 -15.30 -30.30 21.03
CA ALA A 230 -16.34 -31.22 20.57
C ALA A 230 -16.57 -32.36 21.58
N HIS A 231 -15.50 -32.87 22.19
CA HIS A 231 -15.62 -33.87 23.26
C HIS A 231 -16.25 -33.28 24.54
N ALA A 232 -15.96 -32.01 24.85
CA ALA A 232 -16.58 -31.29 25.97
C ALA A 232 -18.08 -31.01 25.73
N VAL A 233 -18.50 -30.72 24.50
CA VAL A 233 -19.93 -30.61 24.13
C VAL A 233 -20.66 -31.93 24.38
N SER A 234 -20.13 -33.06 23.90
CA SER A 234 -20.71 -34.39 24.13
C SER A 234 -20.88 -34.72 25.62
N ASN A 235 -19.86 -34.40 26.42
CA ASN A 235 -19.87 -34.57 27.88
C ASN A 235 -20.60 -33.44 28.65
N LYS A 236 -21.26 -32.49 27.96
CA LYS A 236 -21.99 -31.34 28.54
C LYS A 236 -21.14 -30.47 29.49
N HIS A 237 -19.84 -30.39 29.24
CA HIS A 237 -18.87 -29.60 30.01
C HIS A 237 -18.64 -28.23 29.37
N TYR A 238 -19.68 -27.40 29.43
CA TYR A 238 -19.71 -26.06 28.80
C TYR A 238 -18.55 -25.14 29.22
N LEU A 239 -18.01 -25.30 30.43
CA LEU A 239 -16.89 -24.49 30.90
C LEU A 239 -15.60 -24.80 30.10
N VAL A 240 -15.24 -26.07 29.97
CA VAL A 240 -14.10 -26.55 29.15
C VAL A 240 -14.33 -26.30 27.65
N MET A 241 -15.58 -26.33 27.18
CA MET A 241 -15.93 -25.94 25.81
C MET A 241 -15.54 -24.49 25.53
N ILE A 242 -15.96 -23.54 26.38
CA ILE A 242 -15.70 -22.11 26.13
C ILE A 242 -14.21 -21.78 26.30
N THR A 243 -13.50 -22.36 27.27
CA THR A 243 -12.04 -22.13 27.39
C THR A 243 -11.28 -22.66 26.18
N SER A 244 -11.63 -23.85 25.69
CA SER A 244 -11.03 -24.43 24.48
C SER A 244 -11.32 -23.58 23.24
N PHE A 245 -12.56 -23.06 23.10
CA PHE A 245 -12.89 -22.13 22.02
C PHE A 245 -12.09 -20.82 22.12
N MET A 246 -11.89 -20.28 23.33
CA MET A 246 -11.03 -19.11 23.54
C MET A 246 -9.55 -19.39 23.23
N VAL A 247 -9.05 -20.62 23.42
CA VAL A 247 -7.72 -21.00 22.92
C VAL A 247 -7.66 -20.90 21.41
N LEU A 248 -8.64 -21.48 20.69
CA LEU A 248 -8.71 -21.38 19.23
C LEU A 248 -8.79 -19.93 18.75
N LEU A 249 -9.55 -19.08 19.45
CA LEU A 249 -9.61 -17.65 19.15
C LEU A 249 -8.26 -16.94 19.42
N SER A 250 -7.59 -17.24 20.54
CA SER A 250 -6.28 -16.66 20.86
C SER A 250 -5.21 -17.01 19.81
N LEU A 251 -5.23 -18.23 19.25
CA LEU A 251 -4.29 -18.65 18.19
C LEU A 251 -4.39 -17.77 16.93
N SER A 252 -5.54 -17.15 16.66
CA SER A 252 -5.68 -16.19 15.54
C SER A 252 -4.90 -14.88 15.74
N PHE A 253 -4.46 -14.56 16.96
CA PHE A 253 -3.81 -13.29 17.26
C PHE A 253 -2.43 -13.19 16.60
N GLN A 254 -1.71 -14.31 16.43
CA GLN A 254 -0.39 -14.33 15.81
C GLN A 254 -0.43 -13.89 14.32
N PRO A 255 -1.24 -14.48 13.43
CA PRO A 255 -1.36 -14.01 12.05
C PRO A 255 -2.00 -12.61 11.95
N LEU A 256 -2.95 -12.25 12.80
CA LEU A 256 -3.53 -10.90 12.83
C LEU A 256 -2.49 -9.83 13.25
N ALA A 257 -1.62 -10.15 14.21
CA ALA A 257 -0.53 -9.27 14.64
C ALA A 257 0.59 -9.16 13.59
N ALA A 258 0.88 -10.24 12.86
CA ALA A 258 1.80 -10.20 11.72
C ALA A 258 1.26 -9.30 10.60
N ALA A 259 -0.04 -9.36 10.33
CA ALA A 259 -0.76 -8.51 9.38
C ALA A 259 -1.14 -7.12 9.94
N LEU A 260 -0.65 -6.71 11.13
CA LEU A 260 -1.04 -5.46 11.77
C LEU A 260 -0.44 -4.23 11.08
N LEU A 261 0.79 -4.34 10.58
CA LEU A 261 1.56 -3.24 10.02
C LEU A 261 1.79 -3.45 8.52
N VAL A 262 1.43 -2.45 7.72
CA VAL A 262 1.44 -2.52 6.26
C VAL A 262 2.17 -1.30 5.71
N VAL A 263 3.14 -1.52 4.83
CA VAL A 263 3.78 -0.46 4.04
C VAL A 263 2.86 -0.10 2.87
N LYS A 264 2.57 1.18 2.70
CA LYS A 264 1.79 1.70 1.57
C LYS A 264 2.52 2.89 0.95
N ASP A 265 2.53 2.99 -0.37
CA ASP A 265 2.96 4.19 -1.09
C ASP A 265 1.93 5.31 -0.90
N THR A 266 2.39 6.51 -0.57
CA THR A 266 1.51 7.67 -0.34
C THR A 266 2.06 8.93 -0.98
N TRP A 267 1.16 9.71 -1.58
CA TRP A 267 1.51 10.97 -2.24
C TRP A 267 1.69 12.06 -1.18
N MET A 268 2.94 12.38 -0.87
CA MET A 268 3.31 13.33 0.19
C MET A 268 3.95 14.58 -0.41
N THR A 269 3.69 15.74 0.19
CA THR A 269 4.43 16.98 -0.11
C THR A 269 5.59 17.09 0.85
N GLU A 270 6.80 17.19 0.32
CA GLU A 270 8.04 17.45 1.07
C GLU A 270 8.09 18.93 1.53
N PRO A 271 8.85 19.27 2.58
CA PRO A 271 9.06 20.67 2.95
C PRO A 271 9.67 21.47 1.78
N ASP A 272 9.22 22.71 1.61
CA ASP A 272 9.69 23.65 0.60
C ASP A 272 11.23 23.67 0.52
N SER A 273 11.75 23.44 -0.69
CA SER A 273 13.19 23.46 -0.97
C SER A 273 13.52 24.62 -1.90
N THR A 274 14.70 25.22 -1.74
CA THR A 274 15.16 26.30 -2.62
C THR A 274 16.17 25.74 -3.62
N VAL A 275 15.90 25.93 -4.91
CA VAL A 275 16.78 25.55 -6.03
C VAL A 275 17.13 26.78 -6.86
N ASN A 276 18.01 26.64 -7.85
CA ASN A 276 18.36 27.74 -8.74
C ASN A 276 17.43 27.78 -9.96
N ASN A 277 16.86 28.95 -10.25
CA ASN A 277 16.35 29.26 -11.57
C ASN A 277 17.54 29.47 -12.53
N LEU A 278 17.49 28.90 -13.73
CA LEU A 278 18.59 28.90 -14.71
C LEU A 278 18.45 30.01 -15.76
N ALA A 279 17.25 30.58 -15.93
CA ALA A 279 17.01 31.71 -16.82
C ALA A 279 16.07 32.75 -16.20
N LEU A 280 16.21 34.00 -16.63
CA LEU A 280 15.38 35.13 -16.18
C LEU A 280 14.56 35.68 -17.36
N LEU A 281 13.38 36.25 -17.08
CA LEU A 281 12.53 36.81 -18.12
C LEU A 281 13.17 38.08 -18.68
N GLY A 282 13.53 38.08 -19.96
CA GLY A 282 14.29 39.17 -20.59
C GLY A 282 14.57 38.90 -22.07
N LEU A 283 14.78 39.97 -22.85
CA LEU A 283 15.00 39.85 -24.29
C LEU A 283 16.44 39.46 -24.61
N ASN A 284 16.64 38.41 -25.39
CA ASN A 284 17.96 38.08 -25.96
C ASN A 284 18.34 39.06 -27.08
N GLN A 285 19.01 40.14 -26.70
CA GLN A 285 19.54 41.16 -27.61
C GLN A 285 20.92 40.81 -28.18
N ASN A 286 21.67 39.91 -27.54
CA ASN A 286 23.09 39.70 -27.81
C ASN A 286 23.37 38.86 -29.07
N ASP A 287 22.46 37.95 -29.44
CA ASP A 287 22.62 37.08 -30.61
C ASP A 287 22.13 37.73 -31.93
N GLU A 288 21.47 38.90 -31.85
CA GLU A 288 20.81 39.66 -32.94
C GLU A 288 19.86 38.84 -33.85
N PHE A 289 19.61 37.57 -33.51
CA PHE A 289 19.00 36.52 -34.33
C PHE A 289 19.68 36.25 -35.69
N GLY A 290 20.81 36.89 -35.98
CA GLY A 290 21.45 36.95 -37.31
C GLY A 290 21.73 35.60 -37.97
N ASN A 291 22.00 34.56 -37.17
CA ASN A 291 22.25 33.21 -37.68
C ASN A 291 20.98 32.41 -38.04
N LEU A 292 19.79 32.81 -37.58
CA LEU A 292 18.51 32.09 -37.72
C LEU A 292 18.45 30.62 -37.25
N THR A 293 19.52 30.07 -36.66
CA THR A 293 19.61 28.64 -36.26
C THR A 293 18.45 28.21 -35.36
N THR A 294 18.12 29.01 -34.34
CA THR A 294 17.01 28.78 -33.40
C THR A 294 15.66 28.66 -34.09
N PHE A 295 15.43 29.45 -35.14
CA PHE A 295 14.19 29.45 -35.89
C PHE A 295 14.11 28.22 -36.80
N VAL A 296 15.23 27.76 -37.38
CA VAL A 296 15.28 26.49 -38.12
C VAL A 296 15.05 25.28 -37.21
N THR A 297 15.66 25.24 -36.02
CA THR A 297 15.47 24.11 -35.09
C THR A 297 14.06 24.08 -34.51
N ALA A 298 13.48 25.23 -34.18
CA ALA A 298 12.09 25.35 -33.76
C ALA A 298 11.10 24.93 -34.88
N ALA A 299 11.34 25.36 -36.13
CA ALA A 299 10.51 24.97 -37.27
C ALA A 299 10.58 23.47 -37.55
N GLY A 300 11.78 22.88 -37.48
CA GLY A 300 11.99 21.44 -37.65
C GLY A 300 11.31 20.60 -36.56
N PHE A 301 11.36 21.03 -35.30
CA PHE A 301 10.64 20.36 -34.21
C PHE A 301 9.11 20.52 -34.36
N ALA A 302 8.61 21.72 -34.66
CA ALA A 302 7.17 21.94 -34.86
C ALA A 302 6.60 21.18 -36.06
N ALA A 303 7.40 21.02 -37.13
CA ALA A 303 7.08 20.15 -38.26
C ALA A 303 7.04 18.66 -37.85
N ALA A 304 8.04 18.20 -37.08
CA ALA A 304 8.07 16.82 -36.61
C ALA A 304 6.98 16.51 -35.56
N SER A 305 6.61 17.46 -34.70
CA SER A 305 5.65 17.24 -33.63
C SER A 305 4.23 16.98 -34.15
N ILE A 306 3.81 17.62 -35.24
CA ILE A 306 2.50 17.35 -35.84
C ILE A 306 2.45 16.05 -36.66
N LEU A 307 3.56 15.67 -37.30
CA LEU A 307 3.65 14.47 -38.15
C LEU A 307 3.82 13.17 -37.36
N TYR A 308 4.56 13.23 -36.24
CA TYR A 308 4.88 12.05 -35.42
C TYR A 308 4.23 12.07 -34.03
N ASN A 309 3.41 13.09 -33.74
CA ASN A 309 2.76 13.33 -32.44
C ASN A 309 3.75 13.20 -31.26
N LEU A 310 4.88 13.91 -31.39
CA LEU A 310 5.97 13.90 -30.41
C LEU A 310 5.52 14.48 -29.06
N PRO A 311 6.10 14.02 -27.93
CA PRO A 311 5.91 14.67 -26.64
C PRO A 311 6.46 16.09 -26.64
N GLU A 312 5.93 16.93 -25.77
CA GLU A 312 6.37 18.31 -25.60
C GLU A 312 7.78 18.37 -24.98
N PRO A 313 8.63 19.33 -25.37
CA PRO A 313 9.99 19.44 -24.84
C PRO A 313 9.99 20.09 -23.44
N PRO A 314 11.02 19.80 -22.62
CA PRO A 314 11.05 20.22 -21.22
C PRO A 314 10.92 21.74 -21.06
N PHE A 315 10.13 22.15 -20.06
CA PHE A 315 9.74 23.54 -19.77
C PHE A 315 8.83 24.23 -20.81
N VAL A 316 8.16 23.47 -21.70
CA VAL A 316 7.09 23.93 -22.60
C VAL A 316 5.84 23.08 -22.42
N HIS A 317 4.63 23.67 -22.45
CA HIS A 317 3.36 22.95 -22.44
C HIS A 317 2.24 23.76 -23.13
N GLY A 318 1.66 23.20 -24.19
CA GLY A 318 0.63 23.83 -25.01
C GLY A 318 1.08 25.17 -25.59
N ALA A 319 0.50 26.26 -25.07
CA ALA A 319 0.82 27.64 -25.44
C ALA A 319 1.83 28.32 -24.48
N TYR A 320 2.28 27.64 -23.42
CA TYR A 320 3.11 28.23 -22.36
C TYR A 320 4.55 27.74 -22.41
N THR A 321 5.48 28.69 -22.22
CA THR A 321 6.91 28.43 -22.05
C THR A 321 7.39 29.10 -20.77
N ILE A 322 8.16 28.39 -19.95
CA ILE A 322 8.70 28.91 -18.68
C ILE A 322 10.23 28.89 -18.65
N ALA A 323 10.81 29.66 -17.74
CA ALA A 323 12.23 29.57 -17.42
C ALA A 323 12.61 28.16 -16.92
N PRO A 324 13.65 27.51 -17.46
CA PRO A 324 14.20 26.28 -16.88
C PRO A 324 14.80 26.53 -15.49
N PHE A 325 14.65 25.57 -14.59
CA PHE A 325 15.21 25.61 -13.22
C PHE A 325 15.84 24.25 -12.83
N GLU A 326 16.72 24.26 -11.84
CA GLU A 326 17.37 23.04 -11.34
C GLU A 326 16.41 22.16 -10.54
N ILE A 327 16.27 20.89 -10.94
CA ILE A 327 15.45 19.90 -10.21
C ILE A 327 16.23 19.37 -8.99
N PRO A 328 15.62 19.21 -7.80
CA PRO A 328 16.29 18.70 -6.60
C PRO A 328 16.94 17.32 -6.80
N ARG A 329 18.28 17.25 -6.72
CA ARG A 329 19.06 16.01 -6.97
C ARG A 329 18.79 14.87 -5.99
N ASN A 330 18.14 15.15 -4.86
CA ASN A 330 17.83 14.15 -3.82
C ASN A 330 16.51 13.42 -4.09
N SER A 331 15.66 13.94 -4.97
CA SER A 331 14.34 13.40 -5.31
C SER A 331 14.46 12.47 -6.52
N ILE A 332 14.95 11.25 -6.30
CA ILE A 332 15.24 10.26 -7.36
C ILE A 332 13.99 9.45 -7.77
N GLY A 333 12.86 9.64 -7.07
CA GLY A 333 11.62 8.90 -7.29
C GLY A 333 10.64 9.54 -8.28
N ASN A 334 9.57 8.80 -8.57
CA ASN A 334 8.42 9.31 -9.34
C ASN A 334 7.70 10.40 -8.54
N GLY A 335 7.89 11.65 -8.93
CA GLY A 335 7.35 12.82 -8.26
C GLY A 335 7.17 14.02 -9.20
N THR A 336 6.38 15.01 -8.77
CA THR A 336 6.23 16.29 -9.46
C THR A 336 6.72 17.44 -8.58
N VAL A 337 7.45 18.36 -9.20
CA VAL A 337 7.89 19.62 -8.60
C VAL A 337 6.81 20.67 -8.86
N VAL A 338 6.32 21.29 -7.80
CA VAL A 338 5.32 22.37 -7.85
C VAL A 338 5.98 23.70 -7.49
N THR A 339 5.87 24.71 -8.34
CA THR A 339 6.48 26.02 -8.08
C THR A 339 5.73 27.19 -8.74
N ASN A 340 5.98 28.41 -8.25
CA ASN A 340 5.45 29.65 -8.79
C ASN A 340 6.54 30.37 -9.61
N THR A 341 6.33 30.48 -10.92
CA THR A 341 7.29 31.06 -11.87
C THR A 341 6.59 31.98 -12.88
N THR A 342 7.34 32.59 -13.79
CA THR A 342 6.80 33.38 -14.90
C THR A 342 6.69 32.54 -16.18
N ALA A 343 5.60 32.72 -16.91
CA ALA A 343 5.37 32.10 -18.22
C ALA A 343 5.20 33.15 -19.31
N VAL A 344 5.73 32.83 -20.48
CA VAL A 344 5.31 33.44 -21.75
C VAL A 344 4.23 32.56 -22.36
N LYS A 345 3.05 33.13 -22.58
CA LYS A 345 1.94 32.53 -23.31
C LYS A 345 1.99 33.01 -24.75
N SER A 346 2.29 32.12 -25.69
CA SER A 346 2.40 32.44 -27.12
C SER A 346 1.08 32.20 -27.83
N GLU A 347 0.58 33.21 -28.53
CA GLU A 347 -0.69 33.16 -29.24
C GLU A 347 -0.47 33.42 -30.74
N SER A 348 -0.91 32.50 -31.58
CA SER A 348 -0.62 32.51 -33.02
C SER A 348 -1.53 33.42 -33.85
N GLY A 349 -2.69 33.82 -33.31
CA GLY A 349 -3.62 34.76 -33.94
C GLY A 349 -4.13 34.34 -35.32
N CYS A 350 -4.14 33.03 -35.61
CA CYS A 350 -4.48 32.47 -36.91
C CYS A 350 -5.98 32.52 -37.21
N ARG A 351 -6.34 33.01 -38.40
CA ARG A 351 -7.72 33.06 -38.92
C ARG A 351 -7.78 32.69 -40.42
N PRO A 352 -8.89 32.10 -40.90
CA PRO A 352 -9.08 31.84 -42.33
C PRO A 352 -9.06 33.13 -43.13
N ILE A 353 -8.62 33.03 -44.39
CA ILE A 353 -8.68 34.11 -45.39
C ILE A 353 -9.22 33.57 -46.71
N GLN A 354 -10.00 34.40 -47.40
CA GLN A 354 -10.49 34.10 -48.74
C GLN A 354 -9.41 34.47 -49.77
N ILE A 355 -9.16 33.56 -50.71
CA ILE A 355 -8.15 33.73 -51.77
C ILE A 355 -8.87 34.01 -53.08
N GLN A 356 -8.57 35.14 -53.72
CA GLN A 356 -9.01 35.44 -55.07
C GLN A 356 -8.03 34.82 -56.07
N MET A 357 -8.44 33.68 -56.64
CA MET A 357 -7.70 32.95 -57.68
C MET A 357 -8.04 33.49 -59.08
N VAL A 358 -7.05 33.87 -59.87
CA VAL A 358 -7.21 34.34 -61.26
C VAL A 358 -6.35 33.46 -62.18
N GLN A 359 -6.99 32.71 -63.07
CA GLN A 359 -6.27 31.86 -64.03
C GLN A 359 -5.50 32.72 -65.05
N LEU A 360 -4.25 32.34 -65.37
CA LEU A 360 -3.50 33.02 -66.43
C LEU A 360 -4.10 32.68 -67.81
N ALA A 361 -4.05 33.64 -68.73
CA ALA A 361 -4.68 33.54 -70.06
C ALA A 361 -4.05 32.48 -71.00
N ASP A 362 -2.84 32.01 -70.68
CA ASP A 362 -2.14 30.90 -71.33
C ASP A 362 -2.52 29.52 -70.74
N GLY A 363 -3.25 29.48 -69.63
CA GLY A 363 -3.60 28.28 -68.87
C GLY A 363 -2.45 27.64 -68.09
N SER A 364 -1.26 28.26 -68.05
CA SER A 364 -0.03 27.67 -67.46
C SER A 364 -0.07 27.60 -65.92
N GLY A 365 -0.88 28.44 -65.28
CA GLY A 365 -0.97 28.56 -63.83
C GLY A 365 -2.11 29.45 -63.34
N TRP A 366 -2.03 29.84 -62.08
CA TRP A 366 -2.96 30.78 -61.42
C TRP A 366 -2.18 31.89 -60.72
N ASN A 367 -2.67 33.12 -60.82
CA ASN A 367 -2.25 34.24 -59.98
C ASN A 367 -3.24 34.35 -58.82
N ASN A 368 -2.75 34.12 -57.61
CA ASN A 368 -3.55 34.13 -56.39
C ASN A 368 -3.32 35.44 -55.65
N SER A 369 -4.39 36.02 -55.11
CA SER A 369 -4.33 37.29 -54.40
C SER A 369 -5.18 37.24 -53.13
N VAL A 370 -4.66 37.88 -52.08
CA VAL A 370 -5.31 38.03 -50.77
C VAL A 370 -5.30 39.50 -50.40
N ASN A 371 -6.44 40.00 -49.93
CA ASN A 371 -6.56 41.27 -49.25
C ASN A 371 -7.37 41.06 -47.96
N SER A 372 -6.76 41.28 -46.81
CA SER A 372 -7.41 41.14 -45.49
C SER A 372 -6.91 42.23 -44.56
N ASN A 373 -7.82 43.08 -44.08
CA ASN A 373 -7.56 44.10 -43.06
C ASN A 373 -6.37 45.03 -43.37
N GLY A 374 -6.22 45.47 -44.63
CA GLY A 374 -5.11 46.34 -45.06
C GLY A 374 -3.79 45.61 -45.33
N CYS A 375 -3.77 44.28 -45.23
CA CYS A 375 -2.65 43.42 -45.63
C CYS A 375 -2.93 42.77 -46.99
N THR A 376 -2.01 42.95 -47.93
CA THR A 376 -2.09 42.42 -49.30
C THR A 376 -0.95 41.44 -49.61
N PHE A 377 -1.26 40.35 -50.29
CA PHE A 377 -0.26 39.39 -50.77
C PHE A 377 -0.69 38.78 -52.11
N THR A 378 0.26 38.55 -53.01
CA THR A 378 0.03 38.04 -54.36
C THR A 378 1.12 37.05 -54.74
N TRP A 379 0.74 35.86 -55.21
CA TRP A 379 1.68 34.82 -55.63
C TRP A 379 1.15 34.04 -56.83
N SER A 380 2.04 33.72 -57.77
CA SER A 380 1.74 32.85 -58.91
C SER A 380 2.09 31.40 -58.60
N VAL A 381 1.18 30.48 -58.90
CA VAL A 381 1.45 29.03 -58.93
C VAL A 381 1.51 28.55 -60.36
N ASP A 382 2.55 27.79 -60.71
CA ASP A 382 2.70 27.14 -62.02
C ASP A 382 2.12 25.72 -62.00
N ARG A 383 2.09 25.01 -63.14
CA ARG A 383 1.63 23.62 -63.23
C ARG A 383 2.75 22.59 -63.09
N ASN A 384 3.93 22.97 -62.57
CA ASN A 384 5.05 22.03 -62.43
C ASN A 384 4.86 21.04 -61.27
N ALA A 385 4.02 21.37 -60.29
CA ALA A 385 3.62 20.48 -59.19
C ALA A 385 2.09 20.37 -59.09
N THR A 386 1.59 19.23 -58.62
CA THR A 386 0.15 19.00 -58.39
C THR A 386 -0.39 19.73 -57.17
N THR A 387 0.47 19.96 -56.18
CA THR A 387 0.20 20.72 -54.95
C THR A 387 1.35 21.68 -54.70
N LEU A 388 1.03 22.89 -54.22
CA LEU A 388 1.99 23.93 -53.89
C LEU A 388 1.64 24.54 -52.53
N PHE A 389 2.64 25.02 -51.81
CA PHE A 389 2.46 25.59 -50.47
C PHE A 389 3.57 26.59 -50.16
N GLY A 390 3.32 27.49 -49.22
CA GLY A 390 4.32 28.43 -48.75
C GLY A 390 3.92 29.18 -47.49
N VAL A 391 4.90 29.91 -46.94
CA VAL A 391 4.73 30.82 -45.81
C VAL A 391 5.46 32.13 -46.13
N ASP A 392 4.71 33.23 -46.06
CA ASP A 392 5.12 34.55 -46.53
C ASP A 392 4.53 35.67 -45.66
N ASN A 393 5.17 36.84 -45.67
CA ASN A 393 4.63 38.04 -45.04
C ASN A 393 3.86 38.89 -46.07
N PRO A 394 2.60 39.29 -45.79
CA PRO A 394 1.86 40.22 -46.62
C PRO A 394 2.39 41.66 -46.42
N ASN A 395 2.24 42.47 -47.45
CA ASN A 395 2.46 43.92 -47.37
C ASN A 395 1.26 44.58 -46.67
N CYS A 396 1.45 45.06 -45.43
CA CYS A 396 0.42 45.68 -44.62
C CYS A 396 0.64 47.19 -44.47
N GLU A 397 -0.42 47.97 -44.63
CA GLU A 397 -0.38 49.42 -44.38
C GLU A 397 0.14 49.74 -42.97
N GLY A 398 1.13 50.64 -42.88
CA GLY A 398 1.71 51.09 -41.61
C GLY A 398 2.79 50.19 -40.99
N GLN A 399 3.10 49.02 -41.58
CA GLN A 399 4.21 48.18 -41.11
C GLN A 399 5.57 48.62 -41.68
N THR A 400 6.57 48.82 -40.82
CA THR A 400 7.93 49.22 -41.21
C THR A 400 8.99 48.13 -40.97
N GLU A 401 8.67 47.09 -40.19
CA GLU A 401 9.61 46.05 -39.74
C GLU A 401 9.05 44.65 -40.06
N PRO A 402 9.62 43.89 -41.02
CA PRO A 402 9.03 42.63 -41.50
C PRO A 402 8.94 41.54 -40.42
N GLN A 403 9.81 41.57 -39.41
CA GLN A 403 9.85 40.62 -38.29
C GLN A 403 8.66 40.72 -37.31
N PHE A 404 7.89 41.81 -37.37
CA PHE A 404 6.67 42.02 -36.59
C PHE A 404 5.40 42.03 -37.45
N ALA A 405 5.54 41.81 -38.77
CA ALA A 405 4.40 41.68 -39.68
C ALA A 405 3.67 40.33 -39.45
N PRO A 406 2.36 40.25 -39.73
CA PRO A 406 1.65 38.97 -39.73
C PRO A 406 2.19 38.02 -40.81
N VAL A 407 1.75 36.77 -40.77
CA VAL A 407 2.24 35.68 -41.62
C VAL A 407 1.06 35.02 -42.34
N ILE A 408 1.19 34.75 -43.63
CA ILE A 408 0.22 33.97 -44.40
C ILE A 408 0.80 32.59 -44.69
N PHE A 409 0.11 31.56 -44.21
CA PHE A 409 0.23 30.19 -44.68
C PHE A 409 -0.72 30.03 -45.87
N TRP A 410 -0.22 29.54 -47.01
CA TRP A 410 -1.04 29.29 -48.19
C TRP A 410 -0.79 27.90 -48.77
N PHE A 411 -1.86 27.31 -49.33
CA PHE A 411 -1.90 25.97 -49.88
C PHE A 411 -2.70 25.98 -51.18
N PHE A 412 -2.26 25.23 -52.18
CA PHE A 412 -2.89 25.12 -53.49
C PHE A 412 -2.86 23.67 -53.99
N THR A 413 -3.91 23.21 -54.67
CA THR A 413 -3.96 21.94 -55.40
C THR A 413 -4.60 22.13 -56.78
N TYR A 414 -4.10 21.37 -57.77
CA TYR A 414 -4.74 21.22 -59.08
C TYR A 414 -5.74 20.05 -59.14
N GLN A 415 -5.77 19.18 -58.12
CA GLN A 415 -6.56 17.95 -58.10
C GLN A 415 -7.51 17.90 -56.89
N PRO A 416 -8.77 17.46 -57.07
CA PRO A 416 -9.41 17.11 -58.35
C PRO A 416 -9.76 18.35 -59.22
N THR A 417 -9.83 19.53 -58.62
CA THR A 417 -10.00 20.83 -59.28
C THR A 417 -9.00 21.83 -58.70
N ALA A 418 -8.89 23.02 -59.31
CA ALA A 418 -8.06 24.09 -58.77
C ALA A 418 -8.69 24.65 -57.48
N MET A 419 -8.01 24.42 -56.34
CA MET A 419 -8.44 24.88 -55.02
C MET A 419 -7.27 25.53 -54.28
N ALA A 420 -7.57 26.60 -53.54
CA ALA A 420 -6.64 27.25 -52.64
C ALA A 420 -7.24 27.38 -51.24
N SER A 421 -6.41 27.27 -50.20
CA SER A 421 -6.77 27.57 -48.81
C SER A 421 -5.65 28.41 -48.18
N GLY A 422 -6.03 29.33 -47.30
CA GLY A 422 -5.11 30.28 -46.69
C GLY A 422 -5.46 30.60 -45.24
N THR A 423 -4.44 30.86 -44.45
CA THR A 423 -4.56 31.25 -43.04
C THR A 423 -3.61 32.41 -42.77
N ILE A 424 -4.15 33.54 -42.28
CA ILE A 424 -3.32 34.64 -41.79
C ILE A 424 -3.18 34.55 -40.27
N CYS A 425 -1.95 34.52 -39.80
CA CYS A 425 -1.56 34.44 -38.40
C CYS A 425 -0.96 35.77 -37.95
N SER A 426 -1.46 36.32 -36.85
CA SER A 426 -1.01 37.59 -36.26
C SER A 426 -0.40 37.27 -34.89
N PRO A 427 0.91 36.98 -34.81
CA PRO A 427 1.52 36.49 -33.58
C PRO A 427 1.47 37.54 -32.46
N SER A 428 1.18 37.08 -31.26
CA SER A 428 1.22 37.86 -30.01
C SER A 428 1.78 36.99 -28.88
N PHE A 429 2.20 37.63 -27.79
CA PHE A 429 2.43 36.92 -26.54
C PHE A 429 1.86 37.71 -25.37
N SER A 430 1.56 37.00 -24.28
CA SER A 430 1.16 37.57 -23.01
C SER A 430 1.98 36.96 -21.88
N LEU A 431 2.17 37.72 -20.80
CA LEU A 431 3.04 37.35 -19.69
C LEU A 431 2.19 37.10 -18.44
N PHE A 432 2.43 35.97 -17.77
CA PHE A 432 1.66 35.56 -16.58
C PHE A 432 2.58 35.06 -15.47
N ASP A 433 2.19 35.32 -14.23
CA ASP A 433 2.65 34.53 -13.10
C ASP A 433 1.83 33.23 -13.07
N VAL A 434 2.51 32.09 -12.99
CA VAL A 434 1.91 30.76 -13.06
C VAL A 434 2.36 29.87 -11.91
N ASN A 435 1.48 28.98 -11.46
CA ASN A 435 1.87 27.79 -10.70
C ASN A 435 1.97 26.60 -11.66
N VAL A 436 3.08 25.87 -11.61
CA VAL A 436 3.42 24.81 -12.57
C VAL A 436 3.78 23.50 -11.88
N ASN A 437 3.40 22.39 -12.51
CA ASN A 437 3.78 21.04 -12.13
C ASN A 437 4.77 20.47 -13.18
N VAL A 438 6.04 20.31 -12.81
CA VAL A 438 7.07 19.67 -13.65
C VAL A 438 7.29 18.24 -13.15
N ASP A 439 7.25 17.25 -14.04
CA ASP A 439 7.58 15.86 -13.68
C ASP A 439 9.10 15.69 -13.52
N ILE A 440 9.53 15.03 -12.44
CA ILE A 440 10.95 14.90 -12.08
C ILE A 440 11.71 14.02 -13.08
N ALA A 441 11.09 12.95 -13.57
CA ALA A 441 11.76 11.93 -14.37
C ALA A 441 11.94 12.35 -15.84
N SER A 442 10.91 12.97 -16.42
CA SER A 442 10.89 13.44 -17.81
C SER A 442 11.29 14.91 -17.98
N GLN A 443 11.30 15.70 -16.89
CA GLN A 443 11.48 17.16 -16.90
C GLN A 443 10.41 17.91 -17.71
N ASN A 444 9.31 17.25 -18.08
CA ASN A 444 8.24 17.86 -18.84
C ASN A 444 7.28 18.63 -17.93
N LEU A 445 6.67 19.68 -18.47
CA LEU A 445 5.52 20.32 -17.83
C LEU A 445 4.29 19.42 -17.98
N THR A 446 3.62 19.16 -16.86
CA THR A 446 2.40 18.34 -16.81
C THR A 446 1.14 19.16 -16.59
N GLN A 447 1.28 20.35 -15.99
CA GLN A 447 0.20 21.30 -15.77
C GLN A 447 0.76 22.71 -15.60
N VAL A 448 0.06 23.69 -16.17
CA VAL A 448 0.29 25.14 -15.96
C VAL A 448 -1.03 25.74 -15.49
N THR A 449 -0.98 26.60 -14.46
CA THR A 449 -2.15 27.32 -13.95
C THR A 449 -1.84 28.81 -13.82
N GLU A 450 -2.65 29.66 -14.46
CA GLU A 450 -2.51 31.12 -14.39
C GLU A 450 -2.90 31.61 -12.99
N LEU A 451 -2.01 32.37 -12.33
CA LEU A 451 -2.27 32.99 -11.03
C LEU A 451 -2.74 34.44 -11.17
N ARG A 452 -2.03 35.22 -12.01
CA ARG A 452 -2.31 36.63 -12.32
C ARG A 452 -1.53 37.06 -13.57
N PRO A 453 -1.99 38.10 -14.29
CA PRO A 453 -1.16 38.77 -15.29
C PRO A 453 0.17 39.26 -14.69
N PHE A 454 1.25 39.17 -15.46
CA PHE A 454 2.57 39.62 -15.04
C PHE A 454 2.61 41.12 -14.78
N ASN A 455 3.34 41.54 -13.74
CA ASN A 455 3.60 42.93 -13.41
C ASN A 455 5.06 43.08 -12.98
N ALA A 456 5.86 43.81 -13.75
CA ALA A 456 7.29 43.97 -13.54
C ALA A 456 7.70 44.45 -12.13
N ALA A 457 6.81 45.17 -11.43
CA ALA A 457 7.06 45.66 -10.06
C ALA A 457 6.70 44.67 -8.94
N SER A 458 6.11 43.50 -9.26
CA SER A 458 5.62 42.55 -8.24
C SER A 458 5.70 41.06 -8.60
N SER A 459 6.01 40.73 -9.86
CA SER A 459 6.27 39.37 -10.35
C SER A 459 7.70 38.94 -10.03
N ASN A 460 7.91 37.64 -9.86
CA ASN A 460 9.24 37.07 -9.65
C ASN A 460 10.09 37.18 -10.94
N PHE A 461 11.42 37.28 -10.80
CA PHE A 461 12.39 37.23 -11.90
C PHE A 461 12.17 38.31 -12.99
N SER A 462 11.61 39.46 -12.61
CA SER A 462 11.23 40.56 -13.52
C SER A 462 12.36 41.51 -13.89
N ASP A 463 13.55 41.38 -13.30
CA ASP A 463 14.70 42.30 -13.41
C ASP A 463 15.01 42.77 -14.85
N PHE A 464 14.88 41.88 -15.84
CA PHE A 464 15.17 42.16 -17.27
C PHE A 464 13.93 42.23 -18.16
N ALA A 465 12.73 42.07 -17.60
CA ALA A 465 11.47 42.03 -18.34
C ALA A 465 11.08 43.39 -18.96
N GLY A 466 11.67 44.49 -18.48
CA GLY A 466 11.49 45.82 -19.05
C GLY A 466 11.87 45.91 -20.54
N ASN A 467 12.84 45.11 -20.99
CA ASN A 467 13.26 45.04 -22.40
C ASN A 467 12.27 44.26 -23.28
N VAL A 468 11.34 43.51 -22.66
CA VAL A 468 10.31 42.69 -23.34
C VAL A 468 9.00 43.46 -23.40
N THR A 469 8.58 44.08 -22.30
CA THR A 469 7.32 44.85 -22.22
C THR A 469 7.46 46.29 -22.73
N GLY A 470 8.62 46.91 -22.51
CA GLY A 470 8.98 48.24 -23.00
C GLY A 470 10.06 48.20 -24.09
N PRO A 471 10.75 49.32 -24.35
CA PRO A 471 11.79 49.39 -25.38
C PRO A 471 12.93 48.39 -25.12
N PRO A 472 13.48 47.74 -26.18
CA PRO A 472 13.22 48.00 -27.60
C PRO A 472 12.00 47.24 -28.17
N LEU A 473 11.50 46.19 -27.52
CA LEU A 473 10.49 45.31 -28.11
C LEU A 473 9.09 45.92 -28.13
N ASN A 474 8.72 46.61 -27.04
CA ASN A 474 7.40 47.18 -26.77
C ASN A 474 6.27 46.13 -26.83
N GLY A 475 6.51 44.92 -26.32
CA GLY A 475 5.52 43.83 -26.29
C GLY A 475 5.18 43.21 -27.64
N ARG A 476 5.91 43.53 -28.72
CA ARG A 476 5.67 43.01 -30.06
C ARG A 476 6.26 41.60 -30.22
N ALA A 477 5.48 40.65 -30.73
CA ALA A 477 5.96 39.29 -30.95
C ALA A 477 6.74 39.17 -32.27
N TYR A 478 7.92 38.55 -32.24
CA TYR A 478 8.62 38.15 -33.47
C TYR A 478 7.82 37.06 -34.20
N ASN A 479 7.65 37.21 -35.51
CA ASN A 479 6.98 36.20 -36.33
C ASN A 479 7.86 34.99 -36.66
N GLY A 480 9.19 35.14 -36.58
CA GLY A 480 10.18 34.11 -36.85
C GLY A 480 10.37 33.72 -38.32
N ILE A 481 9.67 34.34 -39.26
CA ILE A 481 9.64 33.95 -40.68
C ILE A 481 10.65 34.74 -41.53
N GLU A 482 10.66 36.06 -41.36
CA GLU A 482 11.41 37.01 -42.18
C GLU A 482 11.92 38.14 -41.28
N PHE A 483 13.16 38.57 -41.45
CA PHE A 483 13.81 39.55 -40.58
C PHE A 483 14.47 40.66 -41.40
N ALA A 484 14.54 41.88 -40.87
CA ALA A 484 15.10 43.02 -41.62
C ALA A 484 16.55 42.76 -42.06
N PHE A 485 17.40 42.26 -41.15
CA PHE A 485 18.78 41.87 -41.45
C PHE A 485 18.90 40.70 -42.46
N ALA A 486 17.83 39.92 -42.67
CA ALA A 486 17.81 38.81 -43.63
C ALA A 486 17.41 39.27 -45.05
N LEU A 487 17.12 40.56 -45.23
CA LEU A 487 16.86 41.17 -46.54
C LEU A 487 18.09 41.93 -47.07
N ASP A 488 18.79 42.67 -46.20
CA ASP A 488 19.99 43.45 -46.55
C ASP A 488 21.25 42.56 -46.67
N ASN A 489 21.49 42.04 -47.88
CA ASN A 489 22.68 41.23 -48.24
C ASN A 489 22.99 40.05 -47.27
N PRO A 490 22.03 39.16 -46.96
CA PRO A 490 22.30 37.98 -46.15
C PRO A 490 23.32 37.04 -46.84
N ASP A 491 24.20 36.45 -46.02
CA ASP A 491 25.01 35.30 -46.42
C ASP A 491 24.09 34.17 -46.94
N ARG A 492 24.60 33.39 -47.91
CA ARG A 492 23.89 32.28 -48.56
C ARG A 492 23.32 31.30 -47.53
N PHE A 493 24.03 31.08 -46.42
CA PHE A 493 23.60 30.17 -45.36
C PHE A 493 22.46 30.75 -44.52
N ILE A 494 22.44 32.06 -44.26
CA ILE A 494 21.32 32.74 -43.56
C ILE A 494 20.07 32.68 -44.45
N ARG A 495 20.22 32.95 -45.76
CA ARG A 495 19.14 32.82 -46.74
C ARG A 495 18.58 31.40 -46.79
N GLN A 496 19.43 30.38 -46.92
CA GLN A 496 19.02 28.97 -46.92
C GLN A 496 18.32 28.55 -45.62
N ARG A 497 18.73 29.07 -44.46
CA ARG A 497 18.07 28.83 -43.17
C ARG A 497 16.68 29.44 -43.14
N ARG A 498 16.53 30.71 -43.53
CA ARG A 498 15.22 31.37 -43.67
C ARG A 498 14.28 30.62 -44.62
N ASP A 499 14.78 30.29 -45.81
CA ASP A 499 14.00 29.60 -46.83
C ASP A 499 13.57 28.20 -46.34
N SER A 500 14.39 27.55 -45.50
CA SER A 500 14.03 26.31 -44.81
C SER A 500 12.90 26.50 -43.78
N VAL A 501 12.90 27.57 -42.97
CA VAL A 501 11.79 27.90 -42.04
C VAL A 501 10.48 28.07 -42.81
N ARG A 502 10.53 28.83 -43.92
CA ARG A 502 9.38 29.11 -44.80
C ARG A 502 8.81 27.88 -45.51
N LEU A 503 9.60 26.80 -45.65
CA LEU A 503 9.16 25.54 -46.28
C LEU A 503 8.76 24.45 -45.27
N GLN A 504 9.46 24.31 -44.14
CA GLN A 504 9.26 23.18 -43.21
C GLN A 504 7.87 23.14 -42.57
N MET A 505 7.39 24.28 -42.06
CA MET A 505 6.08 24.35 -41.40
C MET A 505 4.90 24.09 -42.35
N PRO A 506 4.77 24.74 -43.53
CA PRO A 506 3.67 24.44 -44.44
C PRO A 506 3.78 23.04 -45.07
N ALA A 507 5.00 22.51 -45.30
CA ALA A 507 5.16 21.13 -45.74
C ALA A 507 4.55 20.14 -44.72
N ALA A 508 4.83 20.34 -43.43
CA ALA A 508 4.27 19.50 -42.37
C ALA A 508 2.75 19.66 -42.22
N VAL A 509 2.21 20.88 -42.38
CA VAL A 509 0.76 21.11 -42.42
C VAL A 509 0.10 20.37 -43.58
N LEU A 510 0.65 20.48 -44.79
CA LEU A 510 0.11 19.82 -45.98
C LEU A 510 0.20 18.28 -45.88
N GLN A 511 1.30 17.77 -45.34
CA GLN A 511 1.48 16.34 -45.11
C GLN A 511 0.57 15.82 -43.99
N ALA A 512 0.34 16.57 -42.91
CA ALA A 512 -0.64 16.20 -41.88
C ALA A 512 -2.08 16.21 -42.43
N ALA A 513 -2.41 17.14 -43.34
CA ALA A 513 -3.70 17.17 -44.04
C ALA A 513 -3.88 15.95 -44.96
N SER A 514 -2.85 15.57 -45.73
CA SER A 514 -2.93 14.42 -46.64
C SER A 514 -2.92 13.06 -45.92
N GLN A 515 -2.37 12.99 -44.71
CA GLN A 515 -2.43 11.83 -43.82
C GLN A 515 -3.72 11.75 -43.00
N SER A 516 -4.61 12.74 -43.08
CA SER A 516 -5.90 12.72 -42.36
C SER A 516 -6.85 11.65 -42.93
N ALA A 517 -7.73 11.11 -42.07
CA ALA A 517 -8.60 9.97 -42.41
C ALA A 517 -9.62 10.23 -43.54
N GLU A 518 -9.85 11.49 -43.89
CA GLU A 518 -10.75 11.92 -44.99
C GLU A 518 -9.96 12.42 -46.23
N GLY A 519 -8.63 12.51 -46.11
CA GLY A 519 -7.73 12.90 -47.20
C GLY A 519 -7.56 14.41 -47.40
N LEU A 520 -6.92 14.74 -48.52
CA LEU A 520 -6.50 16.11 -48.82
C LEU A 520 -7.66 17.00 -49.29
N GLU A 521 -8.55 16.48 -50.13
CA GLU A 521 -9.66 17.26 -50.72
C GLU A 521 -10.63 17.78 -49.65
N SER A 522 -11.09 16.91 -48.74
CA SER A 522 -11.92 17.32 -47.59
C SER A 522 -11.21 18.35 -46.72
N SER A 523 -9.89 18.29 -46.61
CA SER A 523 -9.10 19.23 -45.80
C SER A 523 -9.07 20.64 -46.43
N PHE A 524 -9.19 20.76 -47.76
CA PHE A 524 -9.42 22.04 -48.45
C PHE A 524 -10.87 22.54 -48.31
N GLN A 525 -11.85 21.65 -48.23
CA GLN A 525 -13.29 22.01 -48.12
C GLN A 525 -13.72 22.35 -46.68
N ALA A 526 -13.02 21.82 -45.66
CA ALA A 526 -13.41 21.92 -44.24
C ALA A 526 -12.47 22.79 -43.38
N ASP A 527 -11.76 23.75 -43.99
CA ASP A 527 -10.84 24.71 -43.33
C ASP A 527 -9.78 24.09 -42.40
N ARG A 528 -9.43 22.81 -42.57
CA ARG A 528 -8.48 22.10 -41.69
C ARG A 528 -7.09 22.72 -41.69
N PHE A 529 -6.70 23.34 -42.80
CA PHE A 529 -5.45 24.11 -42.90
C PHE A 529 -5.33 25.20 -41.84
N VAL A 530 -6.44 25.82 -41.40
CA VAL A 530 -6.44 26.79 -40.29
C VAL A 530 -6.03 26.12 -38.99
N GLN A 531 -6.67 25.00 -38.63
CA GLN A 531 -6.40 24.29 -37.37
C GLN A 531 -4.98 23.71 -37.33
N LEU A 532 -4.54 23.11 -38.44
CA LEU A 532 -3.19 22.55 -38.56
C LEU A 532 -2.11 23.63 -38.52
N SER A 533 -2.27 24.74 -39.28
CA SER A 533 -1.34 25.87 -39.23
C SER A 533 -1.32 26.54 -37.85
N THR A 534 -2.48 26.66 -37.20
CA THR A 534 -2.58 27.15 -35.82
C THR A 534 -1.77 26.27 -34.88
N ARG A 535 -1.87 24.93 -34.96
CA ARG A 535 -1.12 24.01 -34.11
C ARG A 535 0.39 24.11 -34.36
N VAL A 536 0.85 24.00 -35.61
CA VAL A 536 2.28 24.08 -35.96
C VAL A 536 2.86 25.43 -35.57
N TYR A 537 2.19 26.54 -35.91
CA TYR A 537 2.69 27.88 -35.63
C TYR A 537 2.65 28.22 -34.13
N THR A 538 1.69 27.71 -33.36
CA THR A 538 1.70 27.88 -31.89
C THR A 538 2.87 27.11 -31.26
N THR A 539 3.10 25.85 -31.64
CA THR A 539 4.28 25.09 -31.18
C THR A 539 5.59 25.77 -31.60
N TYR A 540 5.66 26.31 -32.81
CA TYR A 540 6.81 27.09 -33.28
C TYR A 540 7.08 28.32 -32.39
N LEU A 541 6.03 29.12 -32.11
CA LEU A 541 6.14 30.32 -31.29
C LEU A 541 6.55 30.01 -29.84
N THR A 542 6.04 28.92 -29.23
CA THR A 542 6.44 28.53 -27.86
C THR A 542 7.89 28.05 -27.77
N LEU A 543 8.40 27.39 -28.82
CA LEU A 543 9.80 26.97 -28.89
C LEU A 543 10.74 28.18 -29.01
N ILE A 544 10.48 29.13 -29.92
CA ILE A 544 11.33 30.33 -30.02
C ILE A 544 11.20 31.21 -28.77
N ALA A 545 10.05 31.24 -28.10
CA ALA A 545 9.86 31.99 -26.86
C ALA A 545 10.84 31.58 -25.75
N LYS A 546 11.32 30.32 -25.76
CA LYS A 546 12.30 29.80 -24.79
C LYS A 546 13.68 30.46 -24.91
N GLU A 547 14.06 30.88 -26.12
CA GLU A 547 15.39 31.40 -26.44
C GLU A 547 15.38 32.93 -26.72
N VAL A 548 14.21 33.47 -27.06
CA VAL A 548 13.99 34.90 -27.35
C VAL A 548 13.67 35.70 -26.08
N TYR A 549 12.85 35.15 -25.17
CA TYR A 549 12.31 35.87 -24.01
C TYR A 549 12.84 35.38 -22.64
N PHE A 550 13.73 34.38 -22.61
CA PHE A 550 14.42 33.95 -21.40
C PHE A 550 15.94 34.00 -21.58
N LEU A 551 16.62 34.68 -20.65
CA LEU A 551 18.07 34.85 -20.64
C LEU A 551 18.73 33.87 -19.68
N GLY A 552 19.50 32.92 -20.22
CA GLY A 552 20.29 31.98 -19.43
C GLY A 552 21.56 32.61 -18.87
N TYR A 553 21.63 32.82 -17.55
CA TYR A 553 22.81 33.39 -16.89
C TYR A 553 23.50 32.35 -15.98
N PRO A 554 24.67 31.80 -16.37
CA PRO A 554 25.35 30.78 -15.55
C PRO A 554 25.82 31.29 -14.19
N ASN A 555 26.05 32.61 -14.09
CA ASN A 555 26.62 33.29 -12.91
C ASN A 555 25.58 34.05 -12.06
N ASP A 556 24.39 34.37 -12.59
CA ASP A 556 23.33 35.10 -11.86
C ASP A 556 22.10 34.20 -11.63
N ARG A 557 22.37 33.07 -10.99
CA ARG A 557 21.37 32.06 -10.61
C ARG A 557 20.55 32.59 -9.44
N ARG A 558 19.24 32.78 -9.64
CA ARG A 558 18.35 33.29 -8.61
C ARG A 558 17.60 32.14 -7.89
N PRO A 559 17.43 32.20 -6.56
CA PRO A 559 16.71 31.18 -5.82
C PRO A 559 15.23 31.15 -6.20
N ILE A 560 14.69 29.96 -6.42
CA ILE A 560 13.26 29.68 -6.58
C ILE A 560 12.84 28.61 -5.56
N ASN A 561 11.73 28.85 -4.87
CA ASN A 561 11.18 27.89 -3.92
C ASN A 561 10.29 26.87 -4.64
N VAL A 562 10.53 25.59 -4.38
CA VAL A 562 9.86 24.47 -5.04
C VAL A 562 9.39 23.44 -4.03
N GLN A 563 8.14 23.01 -4.17
CA GLN A 563 7.52 21.97 -3.35
C GLN A 563 7.59 20.66 -4.10
N VAL A 564 8.35 19.69 -3.58
CA VAL A 564 8.39 18.35 -4.17
C VAL A 564 7.19 17.55 -3.68
N LYS A 565 6.46 16.92 -4.60
CA LYS A 565 5.40 15.95 -4.30
C LYS A 565 5.81 14.61 -4.86
N GLN A 566 6.02 13.60 -4.01
CA GLN A 566 6.47 12.29 -4.45
C GLN A 566 5.77 11.14 -3.74
N TRP A 567 5.82 9.95 -4.36
CA TRP A 567 5.34 8.71 -3.75
C TRP A 567 6.33 8.25 -2.69
N VAL A 568 5.98 8.46 -1.42
CA VAL A 568 6.77 8.03 -0.27
C VAL A 568 6.11 6.80 0.35
N LYS A 569 6.88 5.72 0.50
CA LYS A 569 6.49 4.56 1.31
C LYS A 569 6.40 4.97 2.78
N ARG A 570 5.24 4.74 3.40
CA ARG A 570 5.01 5.01 4.83
C ARG A 570 4.37 3.80 5.49
N LEU A 571 4.60 3.66 6.80
CA LEU A 571 4.07 2.55 7.59
C LEU A 571 2.68 2.92 8.15
N PHE A 572 1.71 2.03 7.96
CA PHE A 572 0.33 2.16 8.44
C PHE A 572 -0.05 0.98 9.33
N LEU A 573 -1.02 1.18 10.22
CA LEU A 573 -1.81 0.06 10.73
C LEU A 573 -2.81 -0.40 9.65
N SER A 574 -3.06 -1.70 9.57
CA SER A 574 -4.13 -2.28 8.76
C SER A 574 -5.46 -2.12 9.49
N ASP A 575 -6.38 -1.35 8.93
CA ASP A 575 -7.70 -1.05 9.50
C ASP A 575 -8.47 -2.34 9.82
N VAL A 576 -8.43 -3.33 8.91
CA VAL A 576 -9.06 -4.65 9.09
C VAL A 576 -8.40 -5.42 10.22
N SER A 577 -7.07 -5.48 10.26
CA SER A 577 -6.32 -6.24 11.27
C SER A 577 -6.52 -5.65 12.66
N VAL A 578 -6.58 -4.32 12.78
CA VAL A 578 -6.86 -3.61 14.03
C VAL A 578 -8.25 -3.95 14.55
N HIS A 579 -9.31 -3.71 13.75
CA HIS A 579 -10.67 -3.90 14.23
C HIS A 579 -10.97 -5.37 14.57
N VAL A 580 -10.44 -6.34 13.82
CA VAL A 580 -10.59 -7.77 14.14
C VAL A 580 -9.82 -8.13 15.41
N LEU A 581 -8.57 -7.68 15.56
CA LEU A 581 -7.76 -7.96 16.75
C LEU A 581 -8.36 -7.30 18.01
N ALA A 582 -8.78 -6.03 17.93
CA ALA A 582 -9.39 -5.29 19.03
C ALA A 582 -10.74 -5.90 19.46
N THR A 583 -11.62 -6.26 18.52
CA THR A 583 -12.88 -6.94 18.84
C THR A 583 -12.66 -8.33 19.44
N PHE A 584 -11.68 -9.11 18.95
CA PHE A 584 -11.32 -10.39 19.55
C PHE A 584 -10.69 -10.24 20.94
N MET A 585 -9.86 -9.22 21.18
CA MET A 585 -9.30 -8.90 22.51
C MET A 585 -10.39 -8.54 23.52
N LEU A 586 -11.38 -7.73 23.12
CA LEU A 586 -12.54 -7.40 23.96
C LEU A 586 -13.44 -8.60 24.22
N LEU A 587 -13.66 -9.45 23.21
CA LEU A 587 -14.44 -10.69 23.36
C LEU A 587 -13.74 -11.71 24.27
N LEU A 588 -12.41 -11.85 24.18
CA LEU A 588 -11.62 -12.64 25.14
C LEU A 588 -11.68 -12.04 26.56
N ALA A 589 -11.59 -10.71 26.72
CA ALA A 589 -11.68 -10.05 28.02
C ALA A 589 -13.05 -10.29 28.69
N PHE A 590 -14.14 -10.21 27.93
CA PHE A 590 -15.50 -10.51 28.39
C PHE A 590 -15.67 -11.98 28.79
N LEU A 591 -15.31 -12.92 27.89
CA LEU A 591 -15.45 -14.35 28.17
C LEU A 591 -14.53 -14.83 29.29
N SER A 592 -13.30 -14.28 29.40
CA SER A 592 -12.38 -14.56 30.51
C SER A 592 -13.00 -14.15 31.84
N THR A 593 -13.57 -12.95 31.93
CA THR A 593 -14.27 -12.45 33.11
C THR A 593 -15.45 -13.36 33.48
N PHE A 594 -16.26 -13.75 32.49
CA PHE A 594 -17.39 -14.66 32.68
C PHE A 594 -16.97 -16.05 33.19
N ILE A 595 -15.97 -16.68 32.56
CA ILE A 595 -15.47 -18.00 32.95
C ILE A 595 -14.82 -17.96 34.33
N GLN A 596 -14.00 -16.96 34.64
CA GLN A 596 -13.36 -16.87 35.95
C GLN A 596 -14.39 -16.66 37.08
N ILE A 597 -15.48 -15.92 36.82
CA ILE A 597 -16.61 -15.78 37.76
C ILE A 597 -17.38 -17.11 37.90
N TRP A 598 -17.70 -17.79 36.80
CA TRP A 598 -18.39 -19.09 36.82
C TRP A 598 -17.54 -20.17 37.49
N HIS A 599 -16.28 -20.32 37.11
CA HIS A 599 -15.37 -21.27 37.73
C HIS A 599 -15.17 -20.98 39.22
N ARG A 600 -15.07 -19.70 39.62
CA ARG A 600 -15.10 -19.27 41.03
C ARG A 600 -16.45 -19.52 41.73
N PHE A 601 -17.55 -19.71 41.01
CA PHE A 601 -18.81 -20.17 41.59
C PHE A 601 -18.80 -21.69 41.81
N SER A 602 -18.45 -22.48 40.79
CA SER A 602 -18.45 -23.94 40.87
C SER A 602 -17.48 -24.45 41.95
N ARG A 603 -16.25 -23.95 41.98
CA ARG A 603 -15.21 -24.41 42.92
C ARG A 603 -15.42 -23.99 44.39
N ARG A 604 -16.53 -23.34 44.78
CA ARG A 604 -16.73 -22.83 46.16
C ARG A 604 -16.70 -23.92 47.23
N ASN A 605 -17.09 -25.14 46.86
CA ASN A 605 -17.14 -26.29 47.76
C ASN A 605 -15.87 -27.15 47.66
N LEU A 606 -14.97 -26.89 46.70
CA LEU A 606 -13.74 -27.66 46.46
C LEU A 606 -12.55 -27.00 47.17
N ARG A 607 -11.96 -27.69 48.16
CA ARG A 607 -10.83 -27.18 48.97
C ARG A 607 -9.60 -28.11 48.90
N LEU A 608 -9.04 -28.28 47.71
CA LEU A 608 -7.80 -29.03 47.54
C LEU A 608 -6.66 -28.39 48.35
N ARG A 609 -5.85 -29.23 49.03
CA ARG A 609 -4.63 -28.82 49.76
C ARG A 609 -3.36 -28.93 48.92
N HIS A 610 -3.42 -29.59 47.77
CA HIS A 610 -2.27 -29.94 46.92
C HIS A 610 -2.60 -29.73 45.44
N GLU A 611 -1.58 -29.57 44.59
CA GLU A 611 -1.77 -29.51 43.13
C GLU A 611 -2.23 -30.87 42.56
N PRO A 612 -3.40 -30.94 41.89
CA PRO A 612 -3.89 -32.16 41.25
C PRO A 612 -3.05 -32.54 40.02
N GLY A 613 -2.81 -33.84 39.87
CA GLY A 613 -1.96 -34.40 38.80
C GLY A 613 -0.57 -34.82 39.28
N THR A 614 -0.17 -34.45 40.50
CA THR A 614 1.01 -35.04 41.16
C THR A 614 0.68 -36.43 41.71
N ILE A 615 1.64 -37.38 41.67
CA ILE A 615 1.45 -38.74 42.24
C ILE A 615 1.07 -38.65 43.73
N ALA A 616 1.70 -37.74 44.48
CA ALA A 616 1.37 -37.48 45.88
C ALA A 616 -0.09 -37.01 46.06
N SER A 617 -0.61 -36.13 45.20
CA SER A 617 -2.03 -35.72 45.28
C SER A 617 -2.99 -36.88 45.02
N ALA A 618 -2.70 -37.74 44.04
CA ALA A 618 -3.54 -38.89 43.72
C ALA A 618 -3.59 -39.90 44.88
N VAL A 619 -2.43 -40.21 45.48
CA VAL A 619 -2.32 -41.09 46.65
C VAL A 619 -2.96 -40.47 47.91
N ALA A 620 -2.86 -39.15 48.10
CA ALA A 620 -3.50 -38.48 49.24
C ALA A 620 -5.04 -38.44 49.14
N ILE A 621 -5.59 -38.30 47.92
CA ILE A 621 -7.03 -38.16 47.67
C ILE A 621 -7.75 -39.52 47.58
N GLY A 622 -7.08 -40.55 47.04
CA GLY A 622 -7.59 -41.93 46.98
C GLY A 622 -7.10 -42.87 48.10
N GLY A 623 -6.18 -42.41 48.95
CA GLY A 623 -5.58 -43.24 49.99
C GLY A 623 -6.57 -43.58 51.11
N GLN A 624 -6.70 -44.87 51.44
CA GLN A 624 -7.64 -45.38 52.44
C GLN A 624 -9.10 -45.03 52.12
N THR A 625 -9.54 -45.29 50.89
CA THR A 625 -10.96 -45.34 50.50
C THR A 625 -11.21 -46.57 49.63
N SER A 626 -12.45 -47.08 49.54
CA SER A 626 -12.77 -48.23 48.67
C SER A 626 -12.47 -47.93 47.20
N ALA A 627 -12.59 -46.67 46.77
CA ALA A 627 -12.18 -46.23 45.44
C ALA A 627 -10.67 -46.48 45.20
N GLY A 628 -9.81 -46.19 46.17
CA GLY A 628 -8.38 -46.50 46.11
C GLY A 628 -8.09 -48.01 46.16
N GLU A 629 -8.79 -48.76 47.00
CA GLU A 629 -8.62 -50.20 47.13
C GLU A 629 -8.97 -50.95 45.83
N LEU A 630 -10.12 -50.62 45.22
CA LEU A 630 -10.55 -51.18 43.93
C LEU A 630 -9.58 -50.89 42.77
N LEU A 631 -8.85 -49.77 42.84
CA LEU A 631 -7.85 -49.37 41.85
C LEU A 631 -6.47 -50.03 42.10
N SER A 632 -6.15 -50.40 43.34
CA SER A 632 -4.81 -50.81 43.78
C SER A 632 -4.23 -52.06 43.08
N GLY A 633 -5.07 -52.88 42.44
CA GLY A 633 -4.65 -54.05 41.65
C GLY A 633 -4.61 -53.85 40.13
N GLN A 634 -5.12 -52.73 39.61
CA GLN A 634 -5.38 -52.57 38.17
C GLN A 634 -4.18 -52.03 37.40
N ARG A 635 -3.95 -52.51 36.17
CA ARG A 635 -2.79 -52.13 35.33
C ARG A 635 -3.13 -51.60 33.93
N SER A 636 -4.30 -51.94 33.38
CA SER A 636 -4.76 -51.43 32.08
C SER A 636 -5.90 -50.44 32.24
N GLU A 637 -5.96 -49.43 31.37
CA GLU A 637 -7.09 -48.50 31.24
C GLU A 637 -8.41 -49.23 30.99
N LYS A 638 -8.36 -50.34 30.24
CA LYS A 638 -9.53 -51.20 29.99
C LYS A 638 -10.01 -51.88 31.27
N ASP A 639 -9.11 -52.36 32.11
CA ASP A 639 -9.45 -53.03 33.37
C ASP A 639 -10.03 -52.01 34.36
N LEU A 640 -9.41 -50.82 34.44
CA LEU A 640 -9.91 -49.64 35.15
C LEU A 640 -11.35 -49.31 34.75
N SER A 641 -11.62 -49.18 33.45
CA SER A 641 -12.95 -48.82 32.94
C SER A 641 -14.01 -49.91 33.15
N ASN A 642 -13.61 -51.18 33.25
CA ASN A 642 -14.48 -52.30 33.59
C ASN A 642 -14.81 -52.34 35.09
N VAL A 643 -13.81 -52.24 35.97
CA VAL A 643 -13.97 -52.31 37.44
C VAL A 643 -14.77 -51.13 37.99
N LEU A 644 -14.61 -49.95 37.40
CA LEU A 644 -15.39 -48.76 37.77
C LEU A 644 -16.82 -48.76 37.18
N ARG A 645 -17.16 -49.67 36.25
CA ARG A 645 -18.41 -49.60 35.48
C ARG A 645 -19.65 -49.75 36.37
N GLY A 646 -20.54 -48.76 36.29
CA GLY A 646 -21.80 -48.74 37.06
C GLY A 646 -21.66 -48.27 38.51
N LYS A 647 -20.46 -47.86 38.95
CA LYS A 647 -20.25 -47.17 40.23
C LYS A 647 -20.42 -45.67 40.08
N LYS A 648 -20.77 -44.99 41.18
CA LYS A 648 -20.76 -43.52 41.30
C LYS A 648 -19.76 -43.08 42.36
N PHE A 649 -19.29 -41.83 42.22
CA PHE A 649 -18.27 -41.24 43.07
C PHE A 649 -18.64 -39.80 43.45
N ARG A 650 -18.27 -39.42 44.67
CA ARG A 650 -18.38 -38.06 45.23
C ARG A 650 -17.05 -37.69 45.91
N ILE A 651 -16.85 -36.40 46.20
CA ILE A 651 -15.79 -35.93 47.11
C ILE A 651 -16.42 -35.51 48.44
N GLU A 652 -15.83 -35.98 49.54
CA GLU A 652 -16.27 -35.69 50.90
C GLU A 652 -15.88 -34.25 51.31
N PRO A 653 -16.80 -33.42 51.86
CA PRO A 653 -16.53 -31.99 52.07
C PRO A 653 -15.60 -31.66 53.24
N LEU A 654 -15.29 -32.61 54.13
CA LEU A 654 -14.36 -32.40 55.25
C LEU A 654 -12.96 -32.94 54.92
N THR A 655 -12.84 -34.20 54.49
CA THR A 655 -11.52 -34.80 54.17
C THR A 655 -10.99 -34.48 52.77
N MET A 656 -11.85 -34.09 51.82
CA MET A 656 -11.54 -33.95 50.39
C MET A 656 -11.07 -35.24 49.69
N LYS A 657 -11.35 -36.42 50.27
CA LYS A 657 -11.12 -37.73 49.64
C LYS A 657 -12.24 -38.10 48.65
N ILE A 658 -11.93 -39.02 47.74
CA ILE A 658 -12.91 -39.62 46.80
C ILE A 658 -13.56 -40.84 47.43
N ILE A 659 -14.89 -40.83 47.51
CA ILE A 659 -15.73 -41.85 48.13
C ILE A 659 -16.77 -42.42 47.14
N MET A 660 -17.17 -43.67 47.37
CA MET A 660 -18.09 -44.46 46.56
C MET A 660 -19.51 -44.49 47.16
N GLU A 661 -20.51 -44.64 46.29
CA GLU A 661 -21.90 -44.92 46.66
C GLU A 661 -21.99 -46.15 47.59
N GLY A 662 -22.30 -45.90 48.87
CA GLY A 662 -22.35 -46.91 49.93
C GLY A 662 -21.35 -46.72 51.09
N GLU A 663 -20.41 -45.76 51.00
CA GLU A 663 -19.52 -45.40 52.11
C GLU A 663 -20.11 -44.33 53.05
N ASP A 664 -19.68 -44.33 54.31
CA ASP A 664 -19.96 -43.24 55.25
C ASP A 664 -19.48 -41.89 54.70
N GLY A 665 -20.24 -40.82 54.94
CA GLY A 665 -19.98 -39.50 54.37
C GLY A 665 -20.46 -39.31 52.92
N TYR A 666 -20.94 -40.35 52.23
CA TYR A 666 -21.44 -40.21 50.85
C TYR A 666 -22.62 -39.25 50.75
N GLU A 667 -23.54 -39.26 51.73
CA GLU A 667 -24.71 -38.37 51.76
C GLU A 667 -24.45 -36.98 52.38
N ASP A 668 -23.33 -36.80 53.10
CA ASP A 668 -22.90 -35.49 53.58
C ASP A 668 -22.27 -34.62 52.47
N ALA A 669 -21.90 -35.24 51.34
CA ALA A 669 -21.40 -34.54 50.16
C ALA A 669 -22.47 -33.62 49.53
N SER A 670 -22.03 -32.43 49.06
CA SER A 670 -22.95 -31.36 48.69
C SER A 670 -23.70 -31.63 47.39
N SER A 671 -24.84 -32.32 47.48
CA SER A 671 -25.76 -32.50 46.36
C SER A 671 -26.33 -31.15 45.87
N PRO A 672 -26.59 -30.98 44.55
CA PRO A 672 -27.20 -29.75 44.00
C PRO A 672 -28.69 -29.64 44.39
N GLY A 673 -28.97 -29.25 45.62
CA GLY A 673 -30.33 -29.19 46.17
C GLY A 673 -31.28 -28.36 45.29
N LEU A 674 -32.45 -28.92 44.96
CA LEU A 674 -33.44 -28.36 44.03
C LEU A 674 -33.83 -26.89 44.31
N ARG A 675 -33.63 -26.43 45.55
CA ARG A 675 -33.96 -25.09 46.05
C ARG A 675 -33.00 -23.98 45.60
N ARG A 676 -31.93 -24.27 44.86
CA ARG A 676 -31.03 -23.27 44.24
C ARG A 676 -30.96 -23.36 42.71
N ARG A 677 -32.13 -23.31 42.05
CA ARG A 677 -32.20 -22.94 40.63
C ARG A 677 -31.70 -21.50 40.43
N SER A 678 -30.42 -21.37 40.11
CA SER A 678 -29.81 -20.11 39.67
C SER A 678 -30.51 -19.61 38.40
N VAL A 679 -30.60 -18.28 38.23
CA VAL A 679 -31.20 -17.61 37.06
C VAL A 679 -30.61 -18.14 35.74
N PHE A 680 -29.34 -18.54 35.75
CA PHE A 680 -28.62 -19.07 34.60
C PHE A 680 -29.12 -20.43 34.07
N HIS A 681 -29.91 -21.20 34.85
CA HIS A 681 -30.50 -22.45 34.34
C HIS A 681 -31.54 -22.17 33.22
N GLY A 682 -32.13 -20.97 33.16
CA GLY A 682 -33.01 -20.58 32.04
C GLY A 682 -32.26 -20.50 30.70
N PHE A 683 -31.00 -20.05 30.71
CA PHE A 683 -30.15 -19.97 29.53
C PHE A 683 -29.83 -21.36 28.95
N GLN A 684 -29.86 -22.40 29.79
CA GLN A 684 -29.59 -23.79 29.42
C GLN A 684 -30.76 -24.47 28.67
N GLN A 685 -31.96 -23.88 28.69
CA GLN A 685 -33.11 -24.34 27.86
C GLN A 685 -33.44 -23.36 26.72
N GLY A 686 -33.23 -22.05 26.90
CA GLY A 686 -33.56 -21.04 25.90
C GLY A 686 -32.81 -21.16 24.56
N LEU A 687 -31.66 -21.85 24.53
CA LEU A 687 -30.84 -22.00 23.32
C LEU A 687 -31.20 -23.25 22.46
N TRP A 688 -32.18 -24.05 22.86
CA TRP A 688 -32.54 -25.32 22.20
C TRP A 688 -34.05 -25.54 21.94
N LEU A 689 -34.88 -24.53 22.21
CA LEU A 689 -36.35 -24.58 22.04
C LEU A 689 -36.83 -23.78 20.81
N LYS A 690 -36.03 -23.73 19.74
CA LYS A 690 -36.39 -23.01 18.50
C LYS A 690 -36.34 -23.86 17.22
N ASP A 691 -35.62 -24.98 17.23
CA ASP A 691 -35.62 -25.98 16.16
C ASP A 691 -36.16 -27.30 16.73
N ASN A 692 -36.86 -28.07 15.89
CA ASN A 692 -37.69 -29.26 16.19
C ASN A 692 -39.10 -28.96 16.74
N GLY A 693 -40.04 -28.79 15.82
CA GLY A 693 -41.47 -29.03 16.03
C GLY A 693 -42.02 -29.85 14.86
N GLU A 694 -42.30 -31.13 15.10
CA GLU A 694 -42.99 -32.02 14.15
C GLU A 694 -44.43 -32.30 14.61
N GLU A 695 -45.27 -32.72 13.66
CA GLU A 695 -46.70 -32.93 13.83
C GLU A 695 -47.02 -34.28 14.46
N MET A 696 -48.09 -34.34 15.28
CA MET A 696 -49.22 -35.21 14.93
C MET A 696 -50.54 -34.82 15.61
N GLU A 697 -51.61 -35.38 15.07
CA GLU A 697 -53.04 -35.13 15.33
C GLU A 697 -53.50 -35.51 16.78
N ARG A 698 -54.74 -35.27 17.24
CA ARG A 698 -56.04 -35.10 16.55
C ARG A 698 -57.12 -34.52 17.50
N GLY A 699 -58.19 -33.92 16.96
CA GLY A 699 -59.52 -33.96 17.60
C GLY A 699 -60.10 -32.66 18.19
N GLU A 700 -60.85 -31.93 17.36
CA GLU A 700 -62.06 -31.11 17.62
C GLU A 700 -62.25 -30.33 18.95
N GLY A 701 -62.53 -29.03 18.83
CA GLY A 701 -62.93 -28.14 19.95
C GLY A 701 -63.29 -26.74 19.48
N LEU A 702 -64.49 -26.55 18.93
CA LEU A 702 -64.88 -25.32 18.20
C LEU A 702 -65.59 -24.30 19.11
N GLY A 703 -65.02 -23.10 19.25
CA GLY A 703 -65.73 -21.90 19.75
C GLY A 703 -64.99 -21.06 20.82
N GLY A 704 -65.04 -19.74 20.70
CA GLY A 704 -64.49 -18.81 21.70
C GLY A 704 -64.06 -17.45 21.16
N LEU A 705 -64.94 -16.44 21.27
CA LEU A 705 -64.77 -15.05 20.81
C LEU A 705 -63.39 -14.43 21.09
N GLY A 706 -62.82 -13.78 20.06
CA GLY A 706 -61.91 -12.64 20.26
C GLY A 706 -62.68 -11.33 20.45
N ARG A 707 -62.02 -10.32 21.05
CA ARG A 707 -62.58 -9.05 21.59
C ARG A 707 -63.35 -9.24 22.91
N SER A 708 -63.32 -8.32 23.88
CA SER A 708 -62.65 -7.01 23.94
C SER A 708 -62.47 -6.54 25.39
N ILE A 709 -61.31 -5.95 25.73
CA ILE A 709 -61.26 -4.83 26.69
C ILE A 709 -60.36 -3.72 26.14
N SER A 710 -60.97 -2.56 25.87
CA SER A 710 -60.29 -1.26 25.89
C SER A 710 -61.32 -0.20 26.25
N LYS A 711 -61.19 0.45 27.42
CA LYS A 711 -61.85 1.73 27.73
C LYS A 711 -61.38 2.39 29.03
N ARG A 712 -60.53 3.42 28.85
CA ARG A 712 -60.42 4.73 29.54
C ARG A 712 -59.11 5.32 28.99
N ILE A 713 -59.01 6.58 28.59
CA ILE A 713 -59.74 7.80 29.00
C ILE A 713 -60.52 8.43 27.82
N SER A 714 -61.39 9.40 28.11
CA SER A 714 -62.18 10.18 27.15
C SER A 714 -61.85 11.67 27.29
N THR A 715 -61.67 12.38 26.17
CA THR A 715 -62.40 13.63 25.83
C THR A 715 -62.07 14.12 24.40
N MET A 716 -63.08 14.70 23.73
CA MET A 716 -63.07 15.74 22.67
C MET A 716 -61.92 15.81 21.62
N GLY A 717 -62.18 15.96 20.31
CA GLY A 717 -63.46 15.99 19.58
C GLY A 717 -63.35 16.55 18.15
N ALA A 718 -64.44 16.37 17.37
CA ALA A 718 -64.79 17.03 16.10
C ALA A 718 -64.04 16.72 14.77
N ARG A 719 -64.83 16.23 13.79
CA ARG A 719 -64.82 16.51 12.33
C ARG A 719 -63.67 16.03 11.41
N MET A 720 -63.95 14.89 10.76
CA MET A 720 -63.86 14.60 9.31
C MET A 720 -64.00 15.80 8.32
N PRO A 721 -63.71 15.67 7.00
CA PRO A 721 -63.51 14.44 6.21
C PRO A 721 -62.35 14.43 5.15
N THR A 722 -62.33 13.34 4.36
CA THR A 722 -61.82 13.19 2.97
C THR A 722 -60.47 12.48 2.72
N SER A 723 -60.46 11.82 1.55
CA SER A 723 -59.50 10.89 0.92
C SER A 723 -59.98 10.73 -0.54
N PRO A 724 -59.23 10.21 -1.54
CA PRO A 724 -57.85 9.69 -1.54
C PRO A 724 -56.94 10.37 -2.59
N LYS A 725 -55.66 9.94 -2.67
CA LYS A 725 -54.99 9.50 -3.93
C LYS A 725 -53.53 9.05 -3.73
N SER A 726 -53.08 8.19 -4.64
CA SER A 726 -51.67 7.90 -4.96
C SER A 726 -51.61 7.49 -6.45
N PRO A 727 -50.44 7.23 -7.07
CA PRO A 727 -49.08 7.70 -6.77
C PRO A 727 -48.45 8.41 -8.00
N LYS A 728 -47.19 8.90 -7.89
CA LYS A 728 -46.10 8.80 -8.92
C LYS A 728 -44.90 9.73 -8.63
N SER A 729 -43.75 9.38 -9.21
CA SER A 729 -42.55 10.21 -9.46
C SER A 729 -42.60 10.76 -10.92
N PRO A 730 -41.61 11.51 -11.47
CA PRO A 730 -40.27 11.87 -10.98
C PRO A 730 -39.87 13.37 -11.24
N GLN A 731 -38.55 13.63 -11.23
CA GLN A 731 -37.83 14.79 -11.82
C GLN A 731 -37.97 16.18 -11.17
N ALA A 732 -36.87 16.61 -10.53
CA ALA A 732 -36.05 17.72 -11.03
C ALA A 732 -34.58 17.28 -10.94
#